data_AF-A0A420MB11-F1
#
_entry.id   AF-A0A420MB11-F1
#
_cell.length_a   1.000
_cell.length_b   1.000
_cell.length_c   1.000
_cell.angle_alpha   90.00
_cell.angle_beta   90.00
_cell.angle_gamma   90.00
#
_symmetry.space_group_name_H-M   'P 1'
#
loop_
_entity.id
_entity.type
_entity.pdbx_description
1 polymer ?
#
loop_
_entity_poly.entity_id
_entity_poly.type
_entity_poly.pdbx_seq_one_letter_code
_entity_poly.pdbx_strand_id
1 'polypeptide(L)'
;MADTVELLGVIGTWVAVVLALVALAGIIPIYILYRQSQTERHVALDAVDDRLNEYVTRGYELLPRKRFFRSVRVPDLTETPKLNAVDKGCVAGQSAISGEMRIEREFHTFSNDKRYSSTGWLNFANVLLAYSIQPPSNGELTFSGKEALLPVHRGWLLLIGLVDRYGSRSDRGLFIDDRGELEWNAFGNRAIYGMSGILDRIYPFQNKLCFRMYDTIHMQRMSDYMPRKDLSPRMLFFLYLGYLPAYGHLYCSEVQDMGNGQTYDNGQTYDNDIDPPDRTKASDNRIWSYRLQPVEENQIPPHHIRLAKDMGIELQLQSIRSLRLVRGCSDNGLRDTSFSGPMDWVFLRTFDKHSMVLALLQLDFTPQSFLCGWDLLLFFKKTLPSSLDGAILHRTLDIINRLQLTDVESQSLRQAIGEVQVDVATLRGRSRTVMKSLDNLNKVMRRLSIREKDLMPETQAMGILYLTNDEFRKRVALKYSAPPARGVARNYSDFTTHQEVTFIIDPSKDVVRIPAHPEPLASMFPGIHLSLEFDALFNIKRNEDSAASSTASTEIKLPHSKVLLACLQAYVKWHMWQGAFSSKHLSTFYTRLDPIVYLSAKDIPNETMEGWIDKILNASERIAKGLEIASEKIVELAEKVAEYETDLAGTSTSENPTSVNEGPDDEGSDDEGATREDDNASERGSDRGYLFGRPSGPRMGRKG
;
A
#
# COMPACT_ATOMS: atom_id res chain seq x y z
N MET A 1 60.80 4.00 72.62
CA MET A 1 59.33 3.96 72.43
C MET A 1 58.85 4.86 71.29
N ALA A 2 59.57 5.91 70.89
CA ALA A 2 59.24 6.72 69.72
C ALA A 2 59.38 5.94 68.39
N ASP A 3 60.47 5.19 68.23
CA ASP A 3 60.77 4.43 67.00
C ASP A 3 59.71 3.38 66.65
N THR A 4 59.06 2.78 67.67
CA THR A 4 57.97 1.82 67.48
C THR A 4 56.68 2.48 66.98
N VAL A 5 56.43 3.73 67.38
CA VAL A 5 55.24 4.50 66.94
C VAL A 5 55.44 5.02 65.52
N GLU A 6 56.65 5.48 65.18
CA GLU A 6 56.99 5.88 63.81
C GLU A 6 56.93 4.70 62.85
N LEU A 7 57.48 3.54 63.23
CA LEU A 7 57.40 2.33 62.42
C LEU A 7 55.94 1.88 62.20
N LEU A 8 55.10 1.94 63.23
CA LEU A 8 53.67 1.61 63.11
C LEU A 8 52.94 2.57 62.15
N GLY A 9 53.28 3.86 62.19
CA GLY A 9 52.74 4.88 61.29
C GLY A 9 53.12 4.64 59.83
N VAL A 10 54.38 4.28 59.57
CA VAL A 10 54.86 3.96 58.21
C VAL A 10 54.15 2.71 57.68
N ILE A 11 54.04 1.65 58.47
CA ILE A 11 53.33 0.42 58.08
C ILE A 11 51.85 0.73 57.81
N GLY A 12 51.19 1.48 58.69
CA GLY A 12 49.79 1.89 58.52
C GLY A 12 49.56 2.69 57.23
N THR A 13 50.48 3.59 56.88
CA THR A 13 50.39 4.40 55.66
C THR A 13 50.53 3.53 54.40
N TRP A 14 51.48 2.60 54.36
CA TRP A 14 51.63 1.68 53.23
C TRP A 14 50.44 0.73 53.07
N VAL A 15 49.88 0.22 54.18
CA VAL A 15 48.65 -0.59 54.14
C VAL A 15 47.48 0.24 53.57
N ALA A 16 47.34 1.50 54.01
CA ALA A 16 46.31 2.40 53.48
C ALA A 16 46.49 2.67 51.98
N VAL A 17 47.73 2.87 51.51
CA VAL A 17 48.04 3.06 50.07
C VAL A 17 47.70 1.80 49.27
N VAL A 18 48.06 0.60 49.76
CA VAL A 18 47.72 -0.67 49.08
C VAL A 18 46.20 -0.86 49.02
N LEU A 19 45.48 -0.61 50.12
CA LEU A 19 44.01 -0.68 50.14
C LEU A 19 43.38 0.35 49.19
N ALA A 20 43.91 1.58 49.13
CA ALA A 20 43.44 2.60 48.20
C ALA A 20 43.67 2.18 46.73
N LEU A 21 44.81 1.57 46.41
CA LEU A 21 45.08 1.04 45.07
C LEU A 21 44.16 -0.14 44.72
N VAL A 22 43.90 -1.06 45.66
CA VAL A 22 42.96 -2.17 45.46
C VAL A 22 41.53 -1.64 45.25
N ALA A 23 41.10 -0.65 46.01
CA ALA A 23 39.81 -0.02 45.83
C ALA A 23 39.72 0.68 44.46
N LEU A 24 40.75 1.43 44.08
CA LEU A 24 40.77 2.23 42.85
C LEU A 24 40.90 1.40 41.58
N ALA A 25 41.71 0.34 41.59
CA ALA A 25 41.91 -0.52 40.42
C ALA A 25 40.98 -1.75 40.39
N GLY A 26 40.55 -2.25 41.54
CA GLY A 26 39.70 -3.44 41.66
C GLY A 26 38.23 -3.10 41.78
N ILE A 27 37.85 -2.37 42.82
CA ILE A 27 36.43 -2.19 43.19
C ILE A 27 35.75 -1.15 42.30
N ILE A 28 36.36 0.02 42.11
CA ILE A 28 35.76 1.14 41.38
C ILE A 28 35.47 0.77 39.91
N PRO A 29 36.39 0.16 39.14
CA PRO A 29 36.11 -0.18 37.74
C PRO A 29 35.03 -1.23 37.59
N ILE A 30 35.02 -2.27 38.44
CA ILE A 30 33.97 -3.30 38.46
C ILE A 30 32.62 -2.68 38.80
N TYR A 31 32.57 -1.77 39.77
CA TYR A 31 31.35 -1.06 40.14
C TYR A 31 30.84 -0.15 39.01
N ILE A 32 31.73 0.56 38.31
CA ILE A 32 31.38 1.39 37.14
C ILE A 32 30.84 0.50 36.01
N LEU A 33 31.49 -0.62 35.70
CA LEU A 33 31.01 -1.59 34.70
C LEU A 33 29.65 -2.17 35.08
N TYR A 34 29.44 -2.50 36.36
CA TYR A 34 28.16 -2.96 36.86
C TYR A 34 27.08 -1.88 36.66
N ARG A 35 27.34 -0.63 37.05
CA ARG A 35 26.40 0.49 36.87
C ARG A 35 26.12 0.76 35.39
N GLN A 36 27.14 0.74 34.53
CA GLN A 36 26.96 0.86 33.07
C GLN A 36 26.12 -0.28 32.51
N SER A 37 26.26 -1.51 33.02
CA SER A 37 25.46 -2.65 32.57
C SER A 37 23.97 -2.56 32.93
N GLN A 38 23.62 -1.70 33.88
CA GLN A 38 22.23 -1.43 34.29
C GLN A 38 21.63 -0.24 33.52
N THR A 39 22.39 0.43 32.65
CA THR A 39 21.84 1.51 31.84
C THR A 39 20.83 0.97 30.84
N GLU A 40 19.76 1.73 30.60
CA GLU A 40 18.71 1.39 29.62
C GLU A 40 19.31 1.04 28.26
N ARG A 41 20.27 1.83 27.79
CA ARG A 41 21.02 1.58 26.56
C ARG A 41 21.69 0.20 26.54
N HIS A 42 22.38 -0.19 27.60
CA HIS A 42 23.05 -1.48 27.65
C HIS A 42 22.03 -2.64 27.65
N VAL A 43 20.98 -2.54 28.46
CA VAL A 43 19.92 -3.56 28.53
C VAL A 43 19.21 -3.72 27.19
N ALA A 44 18.90 -2.60 26.53
CA ALA A 44 18.27 -2.58 25.22
C ALA A 44 19.17 -3.17 24.12
N LEU A 45 20.47 -2.85 24.11
CA LEU A 45 21.43 -3.42 23.15
C LEU A 45 21.70 -4.91 23.38
N ASP A 46 21.57 -5.38 24.61
CA ASP A 46 21.72 -6.80 24.93
C ASP A 46 20.53 -7.64 24.45
N ALA A 47 19.36 -7.01 24.29
CA ALA A 47 18.16 -7.63 23.74
C ALA A 47 18.13 -7.70 22.20
N VAL A 48 19.06 -7.04 21.50
CA VAL A 48 19.15 -7.06 20.04
C VAL A 48 19.80 -8.36 19.56
N ASP A 49 19.07 -9.14 18.76
CA ASP A 49 19.54 -10.36 18.10
C ASP A 49 20.24 -10.04 16.75
N ASP A 50 21.44 -9.48 16.80
CA ASP A 50 22.29 -9.28 15.61
C ASP A 50 23.36 -10.39 15.52
N ARG A 51 23.03 -11.49 14.85
CA ARG A 51 23.90 -12.66 14.72
C ARG A 51 25.14 -12.39 13.88
N LEU A 52 25.05 -11.49 12.91
CA LEU A 52 26.14 -11.15 12.00
C LEU A 52 27.01 -10.02 12.57
N ASN A 53 26.51 -9.27 13.56
CA ASN A 53 27.15 -8.08 14.13
C ASN A 53 27.38 -7.00 13.06
N GLU A 54 26.49 -6.93 12.06
CA GLU A 54 26.56 -5.95 10.97
C GLU A 54 26.15 -4.56 11.47
N TYR A 55 25.12 -4.51 12.33
CA TYR A 55 24.54 -3.28 12.86
C TYR A 55 25.00 -2.99 14.30
N VAL A 56 25.17 -4.02 15.12
CA VAL A 56 25.67 -3.89 16.49
C VAL A 56 26.91 -4.75 16.64
N THR A 57 28.05 -4.09 16.84
CA THR A 57 29.31 -4.81 17.05
C THR A 57 29.24 -5.71 18.29
N ARG A 58 29.96 -6.84 18.24
CA ARG A 58 29.97 -7.86 19.29
C ARG A 58 30.28 -7.31 20.69
N GLY A 59 31.16 -6.31 20.78
CA GLY A 59 31.69 -5.77 22.04
C GLY A 59 32.64 -6.73 22.78
N TYR A 60 33.11 -6.31 23.94
CA TYR A 60 34.01 -7.08 24.82
C TYR A 60 33.28 -7.62 26.04
N GLU A 61 33.42 -8.91 26.30
CA GLU A 61 32.83 -9.56 27.48
C GLU A 61 33.73 -9.32 28.71
N LEU A 62 33.37 -8.33 29.54
CA LEU A 62 34.10 -7.99 30.76
C LEU A 62 33.46 -8.54 32.03
N LEU A 63 32.17 -8.87 31.96
CA LEU A 63 31.43 -9.57 33.00
C LEU A 63 30.75 -10.78 32.37
N PRO A 64 30.52 -11.88 33.12
CA PRO A 64 29.88 -13.06 32.57
C PRO A 64 28.56 -12.71 31.87
N ARG A 65 28.45 -13.05 30.57
CA ARG A 65 27.28 -12.80 29.72
C ARG A 65 26.95 -11.33 29.44
N LYS A 66 27.82 -10.38 29.79
CA LYS A 66 27.61 -8.94 29.53
C LYS A 66 28.73 -8.39 28.68
N ARG A 67 28.38 -7.82 27.52
CA ARG A 67 29.35 -7.28 26.57
C ARG A 67 29.28 -5.75 26.48
N PHE A 68 30.41 -5.11 26.68
CA PHE A 68 30.60 -3.66 26.74
C PHE A 68 31.23 -3.13 25.45
N PHE A 69 31.26 -1.79 25.32
CA PHE A 69 31.88 -1.08 24.19
C PHE A 69 31.33 -1.50 22.82
N ARG A 70 30.03 -1.81 22.74
CA ARG A 70 29.35 -2.06 21.47
C ARG A 70 29.17 -0.73 20.73
N SER A 71 29.72 -0.65 19.53
CA SER A 71 29.38 0.35 18.52
C SER A 71 28.10 -0.07 17.78
N VAL A 72 27.25 0.92 17.48
CA VAL A 72 26.01 0.79 16.71
C VAL A 72 26.23 1.49 15.37
N ARG A 73 25.86 0.82 14.29
CA ARG A 73 25.93 1.29 12.90
C ARG A 73 24.60 0.94 12.24
N VAL A 74 23.62 1.81 12.36
CA VAL A 74 22.29 1.60 11.78
C VAL A 74 22.07 2.54 10.61
N PRO A 75 21.19 2.18 9.66
CA PRO A 75 20.81 3.09 8.59
C PRO A 75 20.17 4.35 9.18
N ASP A 76 20.59 5.52 8.69
CA ASP A 76 19.90 6.77 8.93
C ASP A 76 18.66 6.83 8.03
N LEU A 77 17.52 6.55 8.65
CA LEU A 77 16.22 6.60 8.02
C LEU A 77 15.43 7.84 8.46
N THR A 78 16.05 8.81 9.14
CA THR A 78 15.34 10.00 9.65
C THR A 78 15.02 11.02 8.56
N GLU A 79 15.79 11.02 7.47
CA GLU A 79 15.51 11.82 6.27
C GLU A 79 14.52 11.13 5.33
N THR A 80 13.88 11.90 4.45
CA THR A 80 13.04 11.35 3.39
C THR A 80 13.86 10.50 2.40
N PRO A 81 13.32 9.40 1.86
CA PRO A 81 13.95 8.70 0.75
C PRO A 81 14.09 9.66 -0.45
N LYS A 82 15.25 9.65 -1.09
CA LYS A 82 15.58 10.56 -2.19
C LYS A 82 15.38 9.87 -3.54
N LEU A 83 14.12 9.66 -3.96
CA LEU A 83 13.82 8.95 -5.22
C LEU A 83 14.30 9.68 -6.49
N ASN A 84 14.38 11.01 -6.44
CA ASN A 84 14.81 11.85 -7.56
C ASN A 84 16.27 12.30 -7.46
N ALA A 85 17.02 11.87 -6.44
CA ALA A 85 18.43 12.27 -6.33
C ALA A 85 19.22 11.63 -7.47
N VAL A 86 19.43 12.40 -8.54
CA VAL A 86 20.57 12.24 -9.42
C VAL A 86 21.79 12.41 -8.52
N ASP A 87 22.31 11.30 -8.00
CA ASP A 87 23.48 11.29 -7.15
C ASP A 87 24.63 12.00 -7.87
N LYS A 88 24.87 13.26 -7.50
CA LYS A 88 26.00 14.05 -7.99
C LYS A 88 27.35 13.59 -7.40
N GLY A 89 27.35 12.52 -6.58
CA GLY A 89 28.51 12.09 -5.78
C GLY A 89 28.95 10.64 -5.94
N CYS A 90 28.27 9.82 -6.76
CA CYS A 90 28.66 8.42 -6.93
C CYS A 90 29.77 8.28 -7.99
N VAL A 91 30.84 7.60 -7.58
CA VAL A 91 32.15 7.44 -8.21
C VAL A 91 32.09 7.20 -9.72
N ALA A 92 32.95 7.92 -10.45
CA ALA A 92 33.12 7.84 -11.89
C ALA A 92 33.31 6.41 -12.39
N GLY A 93 32.33 5.88 -13.13
CA GLY A 93 32.56 4.69 -13.93
C GLY A 93 31.41 3.72 -14.18
N GLN A 94 30.13 4.14 -14.27
CA GLN A 94 29.13 3.41 -15.09
C GLN A 94 27.79 4.16 -15.19
N SER A 95 27.50 4.66 -16.39
CA SER A 95 26.18 4.98 -16.98
C SER A 95 25.13 5.72 -16.12
N ALA A 96 25.40 6.99 -15.83
CA ALA A 96 24.49 7.96 -15.21
C ALA A 96 23.53 8.63 -16.21
N ILE A 97 22.73 7.86 -16.97
CA ILE A 97 21.73 8.44 -17.90
C ILE A 97 20.30 8.50 -17.31
N SER A 98 20.06 7.90 -16.14
CA SER A 98 18.81 8.15 -15.41
C SER A 98 19.02 7.86 -13.92
N GLY A 99 19.29 8.91 -13.13
CA GLY A 99 19.50 8.86 -11.67
C GLY A 99 18.22 8.59 -10.87
N GLU A 100 17.38 7.68 -11.36
CA GLU A 100 16.21 7.20 -10.64
C GLU A 100 16.62 5.99 -9.79
N MET A 101 16.22 5.98 -8.53
CA MET A 101 16.44 4.84 -7.63
C MET A 101 15.89 3.56 -8.28
N ARG A 102 16.78 2.63 -8.61
CA ARG A 102 16.41 1.30 -9.09
C ARG A 102 16.36 0.34 -7.92
N ILE A 103 15.30 -0.46 -7.90
CA ILE A 103 15.15 -1.50 -6.90
C ILE A 103 15.64 -2.79 -7.51
N GLU A 104 16.86 -3.15 -7.14
CA GLU A 104 17.44 -4.45 -7.46
C GLU A 104 17.10 -5.40 -6.31
N ARG A 105 16.63 -6.60 -6.64
CA ARG A 105 16.14 -7.56 -5.65
C ARG A 105 17.17 -8.65 -5.46
N GLU A 106 17.93 -8.55 -4.38
CA GLU A 106 19.05 -9.42 -4.00
C GLU A 106 18.68 -10.37 -2.85
N PHE A 107 17.56 -11.09 -3.00
CA PHE A 107 17.10 -12.03 -1.97
C PHE A 107 18.00 -13.25 -1.75
N HIS A 108 18.94 -13.52 -2.66
CA HIS A 108 19.95 -14.56 -2.49
C HIS A 108 20.82 -14.36 -1.24
N THR A 109 20.89 -13.13 -0.72
CA THR A 109 21.57 -12.81 0.54
C THR A 109 20.95 -13.51 1.76
N PHE A 110 19.69 -13.93 1.70
CA PHE A 110 19.01 -14.70 2.75
C PHE A 110 19.31 -16.20 2.70
N SER A 111 20.19 -16.67 1.80
CA SER A 111 20.67 -18.08 1.74
C SER A 111 21.24 -18.59 3.06
N ASN A 112 21.72 -17.68 3.91
CA ASN A 112 22.17 -18.00 5.26
C ASN A 112 21.08 -17.62 6.27
N ASP A 113 20.63 -18.60 7.08
CA ASP A 113 19.66 -18.41 8.17
C ASP A 113 20.08 -17.39 9.25
N LYS A 114 21.30 -16.87 9.15
CA LYS A 114 21.84 -15.85 10.06
C LYS A 114 21.24 -14.46 9.85
N ARG A 115 20.57 -14.19 8.72
CA ARG A 115 19.96 -12.87 8.43
C ARG A 115 18.58 -12.68 9.04
N TYR A 116 17.90 -13.76 9.42
CA TYR A 116 16.68 -13.62 10.20
C TYR A 116 17.03 -13.29 11.65
N SER A 117 16.35 -12.28 12.20
CA SER A 117 16.53 -11.82 13.58
C SER A 117 15.18 -11.80 14.29
N SER A 118 15.18 -12.00 15.61
CA SER A 118 14.00 -11.66 16.43
C SER A 118 13.82 -10.14 16.59
N THR A 119 14.73 -9.32 16.05
CA THR A 119 14.72 -7.86 16.17
C THR A 119 13.99 -7.21 15.00
N GLY A 120 12.82 -6.64 15.25
CA GLY A 120 11.93 -6.11 14.20
C GLY A 120 12.57 -5.04 13.29
N TRP A 121 13.21 -4.02 13.86
CA TRP A 121 13.89 -2.99 13.05
C TRP A 121 15.10 -3.53 12.26
N LEU A 122 15.78 -4.56 12.76
CA LEU A 122 16.91 -5.18 12.08
C LEU A 122 16.45 -5.97 10.86
N ASN A 123 15.32 -6.68 11.01
CA ASN A 123 14.62 -7.31 9.89
C ASN A 123 14.21 -6.29 8.81
N PHE A 124 13.71 -5.12 9.22
CA PHE A 124 13.37 -4.05 8.27
C PHE A 124 14.61 -3.54 7.51
N ALA A 125 15.74 -3.35 8.21
CA ALA A 125 17.01 -2.96 7.59
C ALA A 125 17.53 -4.05 6.62
N ASN A 126 17.40 -5.32 6.98
CA ASN A 126 17.75 -6.45 6.09
C ASN A 126 16.88 -6.48 4.83
N VAL A 127 15.59 -6.16 4.95
CA VAL A 127 14.69 -6.06 3.80
C VAL A 127 15.10 -4.89 2.90
N LEU A 128 15.44 -3.72 3.44
CA LEU A 128 15.98 -2.61 2.63
C LEU A 128 17.23 -3.05 1.85
N LEU A 129 18.17 -3.72 2.51
CA LEU A 129 19.37 -4.25 1.85
C LEU A 129 19.03 -5.27 0.75
N ALA A 130 18.06 -6.14 0.97
CA ALA A 130 17.62 -7.11 -0.03
C ALA A 130 16.91 -6.48 -1.23
N TYR A 131 16.39 -5.27 -1.08
CA TYR A 131 15.88 -4.42 -2.16
C TYR A 131 16.96 -3.51 -2.76
N SER A 132 18.23 -3.74 -2.42
CA SER A 132 19.40 -2.92 -2.79
C SER A 132 19.21 -1.43 -2.48
N ILE A 133 18.46 -1.15 -1.41
CA ILE A 133 18.21 0.18 -0.87
C ILE A 133 19.24 0.44 0.22
N GLN A 134 20.24 1.28 -0.07
CA GLN A 134 21.35 1.59 0.83
C GLN A 134 21.24 3.03 1.35
N PRO A 135 20.45 3.28 2.42
CA PRO A 135 20.48 4.57 3.11
C PRO A 135 21.86 4.81 3.76
N PRO A 136 22.21 6.07 4.09
CA PRO A 136 23.42 6.39 4.83
C PRO A 136 23.54 5.57 6.13
N SER A 137 24.74 5.09 6.50
CA SER A 137 24.93 4.19 7.66
C SER A 137 25.30 4.92 8.96
N ASN A 138 25.00 6.21 9.06
CA ASN A 138 25.34 7.10 10.18
C ASN A 138 24.15 7.35 11.12
N GLY A 139 23.13 6.50 11.07
CA GLY A 139 21.94 6.64 11.91
C GLY A 139 22.21 6.31 13.38
N GLU A 140 21.31 6.76 14.25
CA GLU A 140 21.36 6.51 15.69
C GLU A 140 20.10 5.77 16.16
N LEU A 141 20.29 4.82 17.09
CA LEU A 141 19.18 4.16 17.77
C LEU A 141 18.70 5.03 18.95
N THR A 142 17.39 5.10 19.12
CA THR A 142 16.77 5.68 20.32
C THR A 142 16.49 4.59 21.33
N PHE A 143 16.69 4.88 22.61
CA PHE A 143 16.47 3.93 23.70
C PHE A 143 15.29 4.38 24.53
N SER A 144 14.33 3.48 24.75
CA SER A 144 13.18 3.72 25.61
C SER A 144 12.98 2.51 26.52
N GLY A 145 13.38 2.65 27.78
CA GLY A 145 13.34 1.56 28.75
C GLY A 145 14.28 0.42 28.35
N LYS A 146 13.72 -0.75 28.03
CA LYS A 146 14.49 -1.96 27.65
C LYS A 146 14.51 -2.23 26.16
N GLU A 147 14.09 -1.29 25.33
CA GLU A 147 13.98 -1.48 23.89
C GLU A 147 14.88 -0.50 23.13
N ALA A 148 15.55 -1.03 22.12
CA ALA A 148 16.24 -0.26 21.10
C ALA A 148 15.26 -0.01 19.95
N LEU A 149 15.10 1.25 19.58
CA LEU A 149 14.16 1.72 18.57
C LEU A 149 14.94 2.35 17.42
N LEU A 150 14.55 2.02 16.18
CA LEU A 150 15.09 2.67 14.99
C LEU A 150 14.13 3.80 14.56
N PRO A 151 14.56 5.08 14.61
CA PRO A 151 13.83 6.18 13.99
C PRO A 151 13.73 5.99 12.49
N VAL A 152 12.52 6.08 11.96
CA VAL A 152 12.24 5.92 10.53
C VAL A 152 11.28 7.03 10.10
N HIS A 153 11.71 7.81 9.11
CA HIS A 153 10.83 8.72 8.40
C HIS A 153 9.76 7.88 7.69
N ARG A 154 8.50 8.21 7.90
CA ARG A 154 7.36 7.47 7.34
C ARG A 154 7.49 7.25 5.82
N GLY A 155 8.13 8.15 5.08
CA GLY A 155 8.41 8.00 3.65
C GLY A 155 9.12 6.67 3.29
N TRP A 156 10.04 6.18 4.13
CA TRP A 156 10.66 4.86 3.93
C TRP A 156 9.68 3.71 4.08
N LEU A 157 8.71 3.82 4.99
CA LEU A 157 7.63 2.85 5.15
C LEU A 157 6.66 2.87 3.98
N LEU A 158 6.38 4.06 3.42
CA LEU A 158 5.62 4.17 2.18
C LEU A 158 6.37 3.53 1.02
N LEU A 159 7.67 3.81 0.87
CA LEU A 159 8.50 3.21 -0.16
C LEU A 159 8.45 1.68 -0.10
N ILE A 160 8.76 1.08 1.05
CA ILE A 160 8.64 -0.38 1.23
C ILE A 160 7.19 -0.84 1.02
N GLY A 161 6.21 -0.10 1.55
CA GLY A 161 4.79 -0.35 1.35
C GLY A 161 4.39 -0.49 -0.13
N LEU A 162 4.92 0.40 -0.98
CA LEU A 162 4.71 0.40 -2.42
C LEU A 162 5.46 -0.73 -3.10
N VAL A 163 6.73 -0.92 -2.79
CA VAL A 163 7.62 -1.88 -3.47
C VAL A 163 7.24 -3.32 -3.16
N ASP A 164 6.82 -3.56 -1.93
CA ASP A 164 6.48 -4.86 -1.40
C ASP A 164 4.96 -5.11 -1.37
N ARG A 165 4.18 -4.15 -1.91
CA ARG A 165 2.73 -4.25 -2.14
C ARG A 165 1.92 -4.49 -0.86
N TYR A 166 2.25 -3.76 0.19
CA TYR A 166 1.57 -3.84 1.48
C TYR A 166 0.09 -3.44 1.36
N GLY A 167 -0.79 -4.27 1.90
CA GLY A 167 -2.21 -3.97 1.97
C GLY A 167 -2.98 -4.97 2.82
N SER A 168 -4.31 -4.90 2.77
CA SER A 168 -5.16 -5.95 3.30
C SER A 168 -5.22 -7.07 2.28
N ARG A 169 -4.50 -8.16 2.54
CA ARG A 169 -4.41 -9.30 1.64
C ARG A 169 -4.92 -10.55 2.32
N SER A 170 -5.81 -11.28 1.65
CA SER A 170 -6.31 -12.55 2.15
C SER A 170 -5.24 -13.64 2.16
N ASP A 171 -4.25 -13.55 1.25
CA ASP A 171 -3.10 -14.44 1.20
C ASP A 171 -2.02 -14.09 2.24
N ARG A 172 -2.22 -13.04 3.04
CA ARG A 172 -1.22 -12.51 3.99
C ARG A 172 0.17 -12.35 3.36
N GLY A 173 0.26 -12.01 2.07
CA GLY A 173 1.56 -11.85 1.40
C GLY A 173 2.25 -13.13 0.90
N LEU A 174 1.73 -14.32 1.25
CA LEU A 174 2.38 -15.61 1.02
C LEU A 174 2.23 -16.19 -0.39
N PHE A 175 3.16 -17.06 -0.78
CA PHE A 175 3.03 -17.88 -1.99
C PHE A 175 2.04 -19.04 -1.75
N ILE A 176 1.51 -19.63 -2.82
CA ILE A 176 0.44 -20.66 -2.77
C ILE A 176 0.81 -21.84 -1.87
N ASP A 177 2.09 -22.21 -1.83
CA ASP A 177 2.59 -23.37 -1.09
C ASP A 177 3.09 -23.02 0.32
N ASP A 178 3.10 -21.73 0.68
CA ASP A 178 3.59 -21.28 1.97
C ASP A 178 2.51 -21.39 3.03
N ARG A 179 2.94 -21.71 4.24
CA ARG A 179 2.05 -21.81 5.39
C ARG A 179 2.21 -20.58 6.25
N GLY A 180 1.09 -20.01 6.67
CA GLY A 180 1.11 -18.97 7.69
C GLY A 180 1.54 -19.52 9.04
N GLU A 181 2.25 -18.72 9.82
CA GLU A 181 2.62 -19.07 11.18
C GLU A 181 1.48 -18.72 12.16
N LEU A 182 1.35 -19.49 13.24
CA LEU A 182 0.31 -19.27 14.26
C LEU A 182 0.45 -17.91 14.96
N GLU A 183 1.69 -17.46 15.15
CA GLU A 183 2.03 -16.19 15.80
C GLU A 183 1.47 -14.98 15.04
N TRP A 184 1.18 -15.12 13.74
CA TRP A 184 0.64 -14.00 12.96
C TRP A 184 -0.78 -13.61 13.37
N ASN A 185 -1.47 -14.48 14.11
CA ASN A 185 -2.77 -14.16 14.69
C ASN A 185 -2.66 -13.16 15.85
N ALA A 186 -1.46 -12.90 16.38
CA ALA A 186 -1.22 -11.84 17.35
C ALA A 186 -1.25 -10.43 16.73
N PHE A 187 -1.09 -10.34 15.41
CA PHE A 187 -1.22 -9.07 14.69
C PHE A 187 -2.69 -8.66 14.61
N GLY A 188 -2.96 -7.37 14.79
CA GLY A 188 -4.33 -6.87 14.78
C GLY A 188 -4.96 -6.92 13.39
N ASN A 189 -6.29 -6.74 13.34
CA ASN A 189 -7.03 -6.58 12.07
C ASN A 189 -6.60 -5.34 11.25
N ARG A 190 -5.74 -4.50 11.80
CA ARG A 190 -5.19 -3.29 11.18
C ARG A 190 -3.79 -3.49 10.61
N ALA A 191 -3.17 -4.66 10.83
CA ALA A 191 -1.90 -5.01 10.25
C ALA A 191 -2.02 -5.04 8.72
N ILE A 192 -0.96 -4.62 8.05
CA ILE A 192 -0.82 -4.70 6.60
C ILE A 192 0.24 -5.72 6.25
N TYR A 193 -0.03 -6.47 5.18
CA TYR A 193 0.79 -7.62 4.76
C TYR A 193 1.43 -7.29 3.42
N GLY A 194 2.76 -7.34 3.38
CA GLY A 194 3.58 -7.25 2.17
C GLY A 194 4.09 -8.63 1.75
N MET A 195 4.97 -8.72 0.76
CA MET A 195 5.62 -9.98 0.39
C MET A 195 6.86 -10.27 1.23
N SER A 196 7.43 -9.29 1.92
CA SER A 196 8.61 -9.45 2.79
C SER A 196 8.25 -9.60 4.25
N GLY A 197 7.04 -9.21 4.66
CA GLY A 197 6.62 -9.31 6.05
C GLY A 197 5.31 -8.63 6.40
N ILE A 198 5.11 -8.46 7.70
CA ILE A 198 3.93 -7.89 8.33
C ILE A 198 4.33 -6.59 9.04
N LEU A 199 3.55 -5.53 8.85
CA LEU A 199 3.72 -4.26 9.55
C LEU A 199 2.46 -3.93 10.34
N ASP A 200 2.61 -3.64 11.62
CA ASP A 200 1.51 -3.26 12.50
C ASP A 200 1.94 -2.18 13.49
N ARG A 201 0.94 -1.52 14.09
CA ARG A 201 1.16 -0.47 15.07
C ARG A 201 1.04 -1.03 16.47
N ILE A 202 1.93 -0.61 17.35
CA ILE A 202 1.91 -1.01 18.74
C ILE A 202 1.02 -0.04 19.50
N TYR A 203 -0.26 -0.40 19.69
CA TYR A 203 -1.17 0.40 20.50
C TYR A 203 -0.76 0.43 21.98
N PRO A 204 -0.99 1.55 22.70
CA PRO A 204 -1.65 2.79 22.24
C PRO A 204 -0.72 3.79 21.50
N PHE A 205 0.55 3.45 21.29
CA PHE A 205 1.56 4.36 20.74
C PHE A 205 1.47 4.49 19.22
N GLN A 206 0.96 5.63 18.71
CA GLN A 206 0.77 5.83 17.26
C GLN A 206 2.09 5.88 16.46
N ASN A 207 3.16 6.31 17.12
CA ASN A 207 4.50 6.47 16.60
C ASN A 207 5.38 5.22 16.76
N LYS A 208 4.89 4.13 17.34
CA LYS A 208 5.66 2.89 17.50
C LYS A 208 5.10 1.77 16.63
N LEU A 209 5.97 1.15 15.85
CA LEU A 209 5.61 0.11 14.90
C LEU A 209 6.38 -1.18 15.20
N CYS A 210 5.74 -2.32 14.91
CA CYS A 210 6.43 -3.61 14.83
C CYS A 210 6.50 -4.04 13.36
N PHE A 211 7.64 -4.63 13.00
CA PHE A 211 7.87 -5.22 11.69
C PHE A 211 8.33 -6.65 11.89
N ARG A 212 7.63 -7.59 11.25
CA ARG A 212 8.02 -9.00 11.22
C ARG A 212 8.29 -9.42 9.80
N MET A 213 9.55 -9.74 9.50
CA MET A 213 9.91 -10.36 8.23
C MET A 213 9.43 -11.81 8.21
N TYR A 214 9.09 -12.32 7.04
CA TYR A 214 8.87 -13.75 6.85
C TYR A 214 10.16 -14.55 7.03
N ASP A 215 10.04 -15.87 7.12
CA ASP A 215 11.19 -16.75 7.24
C ASP A 215 12.16 -16.64 6.04
N THR A 216 13.40 -17.10 6.24
CA THR A 216 14.44 -17.02 5.21
C THR A 216 14.09 -17.83 3.96
N ILE A 217 13.32 -18.91 4.08
CA ILE A 217 12.91 -19.77 2.97
C ILE A 217 11.96 -19.00 2.04
N HIS A 218 10.97 -18.32 2.61
CA HIS A 218 10.05 -17.44 1.90
C HIS A 218 10.81 -16.31 1.22
N MET A 219 11.69 -15.63 1.97
CA MET A 219 12.49 -14.52 1.45
C MET A 219 13.37 -14.96 0.27
N GLN A 220 14.04 -16.10 0.36
CA GLN A 220 14.84 -16.66 -0.74
C GLN A 220 14.01 -16.92 -1.99
N ARG A 221 12.80 -17.47 -1.83
CA ARG A 221 11.87 -17.74 -2.94
C ARG A 221 11.32 -16.48 -3.58
N MET A 222 11.39 -15.31 -2.93
CA MET A 222 10.90 -14.07 -3.53
C MET A 222 11.52 -13.78 -4.90
N SER A 223 12.76 -14.19 -5.18
CA SER A 223 13.37 -14.01 -6.50
C SER A 223 12.67 -14.79 -7.63
N ASP A 224 11.98 -15.88 -7.30
CA ASP A 224 11.27 -16.72 -8.27
C ASP A 224 9.94 -16.10 -8.70
N TYR A 225 9.39 -15.25 -7.84
CA TYR A 225 8.10 -14.60 -8.05
C TYR A 225 8.26 -13.13 -8.43
N MET A 226 9.19 -12.40 -7.82
CA MET A 226 9.44 -11.00 -8.13
C MET A 226 10.51 -10.87 -9.21
N PRO A 227 10.18 -10.33 -10.40
CA PRO A 227 11.18 -10.12 -11.43
C PRO A 227 12.24 -9.12 -10.95
N ARG A 228 13.48 -9.31 -11.42
CA ARG A 228 14.58 -8.36 -11.18
C ARG A 228 14.23 -6.96 -11.68
N LYS A 229 13.50 -6.87 -12.79
CA LYS A 229 12.99 -5.62 -13.34
C LYS A 229 11.50 -5.49 -13.01
N ASP A 230 11.16 -4.46 -12.27
CA ASP A 230 9.77 -4.13 -11.92
C ASP A 230 9.47 -2.67 -12.26
N LEU A 231 8.21 -2.26 -12.07
CA LEU A 231 7.81 -0.86 -12.15
C LEU A 231 8.72 -0.03 -11.22
N SER A 232 9.16 1.13 -11.70
CA SER A 232 10.01 2.01 -10.90
C SER A 232 9.25 2.49 -9.64
N PRO A 233 9.95 2.86 -8.56
CA PRO A 233 9.31 3.36 -7.35
C PRO A 233 8.41 4.57 -7.63
N ARG A 234 8.83 5.44 -8.55
CA ARG A 234 8.07 6.61 -8.98
C ARG A 234 6.76 6.22 -9.68
N MET A 235 6.82 5.24 -10.58
CA MET A 235 5.65 4.67 -11.25
C MET A 235 4.66 4.06 -10.25
N LEU A 236 5.16 3.27 -9.30
CA LEU A 236 4.35 2.68 -8.23
C LEU A 236 3.70 3.74 -7.34
N PHE A 237 4.43 4.80 -7.02
CA PHE A 237 3.93 5.93 -6.26
C PHE A 237 2.78 6.64 -6.99
N PHE A 238 2.93 6.91 -8.28
CA PHE A 238 1.84 7.53 -9.06
C PHE A 238 0.60 6.65 -9.14
N LEU A 239 0.77 5.35 -9.41
CA LEU A 239 -0.35 4.41 -9.42
C LEU A 239 -1.03 4.36 -8.05
N TYR A 240 -0.28 4.36 -6.96
CA TYR A 240 -0.81 4.40 -5.59
C TYR A 240 -1.68 5.62 -5.32
N LEU A 241 -1.26 6.79 -5.83
CA LEU A 241 -2.02 8.05 -5.76
C LEU A 241 -3.20 8.12 -6.75
N GLY A 242 -3.35 7.14 -7.66
CA GLY A 242 -4.40 7.15 -8.67
C GLY A 242 -4.04 7.92 -9.95
N TYR A 243 -2.75 8.20 -10.17
CA TYR A 243 -2.24 8.75 -11.41
C TYR A 243 -1.71 7.64 -12.33
N LEU A 244 -2.00 7.77 -13.62
CA LEU A 244 -1.59 6.89 -14.68
C LEU A 244 -0.63 7.66 -15.61
N PRO A 245 0.68 7.40 -15.56
CA PRO A 245 1.64 8.08 -16.42
C PRO A 245 1.59 7.59 -17.88
N ALA A 246 1.58 8.51 -18.83
CA ALA A 246 1.82 8.24 -20.25
C ALA A 246 2.26 9.51 -21.00
N TYR A 247 3.18 9.36 -21.96
CA TYR A 247 3.71 10.45 -22.81
C TYR A 247 4.19 11.70 -22.06
N GLY A 248 4.84 11.53 -20.91
CA GLY A 248 5.29 12.65 -20.08
C GLY A 248 4.15 13.40 -19.38
N HIS A 249 2.93 12.86 -19.43
CA HIS A 249 1.76 13.32 -18.68
C HIS A 249 1.38 12.33 -17.56
N LEU A 250 0.67 12.82 -16.55
CA LEU A 250 0.07 12.04 -15.47
C LEU A 250 -1.44 12.19 -15.55
N TYR A 251 -2.14 11.10 -15.90
CA TYR A 251 -3.58 11.09 -16.03
C TYR A 251 -4.24 10.70 -14.70
N CYS A 252 -5.14 11.51 -14.16
CA CYS A 252 -5.87 11.23 -12.92
C CYS A 252 -7.36 10.97 -13.20
N SER A 253 -7.94 10.00 -12.51
CA SER A 253 -9.38 9.74 -12.57
C SER A 253 -10.18 10.38 -11.44
N GLU A 254 -9.51 11.11 -10.53
CA GLU A 254 -10.18 11.75 -9.40
C GLU A 254 -11.19 12.76 -9.94
N VAL A 255 -12.45 12.38 -9.79
CA VAL A 255 -13.60 13.20 -10.10
C VAL A 255 -13.72 14.22 -8.98
N GLN A 256 -13.16 15.41 -9.19
CA GLN A 256 -13.55 16.55 -8.35
C GLN A 256 -14.98 16.93 -8.76
N ASP A 257 -15.92 16.64 -7.86
CA ASP A 257 -17.20 17.31 -7.88
C ASP A 257 -16.92 18.78 -7.57
N MET A 258 -17.11 19.65 -8.56
CA MET A 258 -17.10 21.10 -8.36
C MET A 258 -18.39 21.48 -7.62
N GLY A 259 -18.63 20.87 -6.48
CA GLY A 259 -19.74 21.19 -5.59
C GLY A 259 -19.48 22.58 -5.05
N ASN A 260 -19.95 23.61 -5.76
CA ASN A 260 -20.24 24.98 -5.35
C ASN A 260 -19.61 25.46 -4.03
N GLY A 261 -18.31 25.27 -3.87
CA GLY A 261 -17.52 25.80 -2.77
C GLY A 261 -17.20 27.27 -3.02
N GLN A 262 -18.22 28.08 -3.28
CA GLN A 262 -18.21 29.40 -2.66
C GLN A 262 -18.43 29.12 -1.18
N THR A 263 -17.32 29.05 -0.43
CA THR A 263 -17.33 29.36 1.00
C THR A 263 -17.95 30.74 1.14
N TYR A 264 -19.26 30.78 1.44
CA TYR A 264 -19.84 31.93 2.10
C TYR A 264 -19.22 31.96 3.50
N ASP A 265 -18.71 33.14 3.88
CA ASP A 265 -17.88 33.44 5.05
C ASP A 265 -18.57 33.25 6.42
N ASN A 266 -19.68 32.52 6.46
CA ASN A 266 -20.44 32.26 7.68
C ASN A 266 -20.11 30.85 8.15
N GLY A 267 -19.18 30.74 9.09
CA GLY A 267 -18.62 29.50 9.66
C GLY A 267 -19.62 28.52 10.29
N GLN A 268 -20.56 28.01 9.50
CA GLN A 268 -21.31 26.79 9.77
C GLN A 268 -20.67 25.66 8.96
N THR A 269 -19.82 24.89 9.64
CA THR A 269 -19.48 23.53 9.25
C THR A 269 -20.78 22.73 9.18
N TYR A 270 -21.32 22.56 7.97
CA TYR A 270 -22.31 21.51 7.75
C TYR A 270 -21.60 20.17 7.84
N ASP A 271 -22.19 19.30 8.66
CA ASP A 271 -21.88 17.89 8.78
C ASP A 271 -21.88 17.25 7.38
N ASN A 272 -21.01 16.26 7.17
CA ASN A 272 -20.73 15.65 5.86
C ASN A 272 -21.89 14.80 5.27
N ASP A 273 -23.13 15.04 5.71
CA ASP A 273 -24.34 14.50 5.12
C ASP A 273 -24.90 15.52 4.10
N ILE A 274 -24.13 15.76 3.03
CA ILE A 274 -24.80 15.99 1.74
C ILE A 274 -25.33 14.62 1.35
N ASP A 275 -26.51 14.28 1.88
CA ASP A 275 -27.31 13.23 1.30
C ASP A 275 -27.39 13.54 -0.21
N PRO A 276 -27.02 12.59 -1.08
CA PRO A 276 -27.20 12.77 -2.51
C PRO A 276 -28.65 13.22 -2.74
N PRO A 277 -28.89 14.19 -3.63
CA PRO A 277 -30.17 14.89 -3.75
C PRO A 277 -31.32 13.89 -3.66
N ASP A 278 -32.22 14.15 -2.71
CA ASP A 278 -33.35 13.30 -2.35
C ASP A 278 -33.94 12.61 -3.60
N ARG A 279 -33.66 11.29 -3.70
CA ARG A 279 -33.89 10.43 -4.87
C ARG A 279 -35.33 10.45 -5.38
N THR A 280 -36.24 11.00 -4.59
CA THR A 280 -37.67 11.01 -4.85
C THR A 280 -38.12 12.15 -5.75
N LYS A 281 -37.28 13.18 -6.02
CA LYS A 281 -37.59 14.26 -6.97
C LYS A 281 -36.85 14.07 -8.30
N ALA A 282 -37.15 12.94 -8.95
CA ALA A 282 -36.61 12.49 -10.23
C ALA A 282 -37.11 13.27 -11.48
N SER A 283 -36.90 14.58 -11.56
CA SER A 283 -37.26 15.35 -12.76
C SER A 283 -36.17 16.24 -13.36
N ASP A 284 -35.00 16.36 -12.73
CA ASP A 284 -33.90 17.12 -13.30
C ASP A 284 -32.95 16.16 -14.02
N ASN A 285 -33.21 15.93 -15.32
CA ASN A 285 -32.35 15.16 -16.24
C ASN A 285 -31.00 15.88 -16.46
N ARG A 286 -30.20 16.01 -15.41
CA ARG A 286 -28.87 16.61 -15.50
C ARG A 286 -27.92 15.57 -16.07
N ILE A 287 -27.52 15.81 -17.32
CA ILE A 287 -26.47 15.06 -17.97
C ILE A 287 -25.12 15.62 -17.52
N TRP A 288 -24.30 14.76 -16.92
CA TRP A 288 -22.95 15.11 -16.48
C TRP A 288 -21.93 14.62 -17.50
N SER A 289 -21.02 15.51 -17.94
CA SER A 289 -19.94 15.14 -18.87
C SER A 289 -18.58 15.31 -18.20
N TYR A 290 -17.65 14.38 -18.43
CA TYR A 290 -16.27 14.48 -17.94
C TYR A 290 -15.29 14.79 -19.06
N ARG A 291 -14.30 15.63 -18.75
CA ARG A 291 -13.21 15.98 -19.67
C ARG A 291 -11.86 15.91 -18.98
N LEU A 292 -10.84 15.39 -19.66
CA LEU A 292 -9.46 15.54 -19.20
C LEU A 292 -9.03 17.00 -19.35
N GLN A 293 -8.66 17.61 -18.22
CA GLN A 293 -8.14 18.98 -18.19
C GLN A 293 -6.80 19.01 -17.46
N PRO A 294 -5.86 19.88 -17.88
CA PRO A 294 -4.66 20.15 -17.11
C PRO A 294 -5.02 20.52 -15.67
N VAL A 295 -4.26 19.99 -14.71
CA VAL A 295 -4.43 20.30 -13.28
C VAL A 295 -3.53 21.46 -12.91
N GLU A 296 -4.12 22.53 -12.39
CA GLU A 296 -3.40 23.66 -11.81
C GLU A 296 -2.81 23.28 -10.44
N GLU A 297 -1.80 24.01 -9.98
CA GLU A 297 -1.07 23.70 -8.73
C GLU A 297 -1.97 23.59 -7.51
N ASN A 298 -2.90 24.52 -7.37
CA ASN A 298 -3.87 24.60 -6.29
C ASN A 298 -4.92 23.47 -6.31
N GLN A 299 -4.99 22.68 -7.39
CA GLN A 299 -6.00 21.64 -7.57
C GLN A 299 -5.48 20.24 -7.23
N ILE A 300 -4.17 20.08 -6.99
CA ILE A 300 -3.64 18.82 -6.48
C ILE A 300 -4.03 18.69 -5.01
N PRO A 301 -4.61 17.55 -4.59
CA PRO A 301 -4.94 17.35 -3.18
C PRO A 301 -3.71 17.59 -2.30
N PRO A 302 -3.79 18.43 -1.24
CA PRO A 302 -2.64 18.76 -0.40
C PRO A 302 -1.93 17.54 0.18
N HIS A 303 -2.69 16.47 0.43
CA HIS A 303 -2.14 15.21 0.90
C HIS A 303 -1.27 14.49 -0.16
N HIS A 304 -1.56 14.60 -1.46
CA HIS A 304 -0.69 14.10 -2.54
C HIS A 304 0.63 14.85 -2.59
N ILE A 305 0.61 16.18 -2.44
CA ILE A 305 1.82 17.02 -2.37
C ILE A 305 2.68 16.60 -1.17
N ARG A 306 2.05 16.44 0.00
CA ARG A 306 2.73 15.99 1.23
C ARG A 306 3.37 14.61 1.04
N LEU A 307 2.65 13.67 0.44
CA LEU A 307 3.16 12.32 0.15
C LEU A 307 4.33 12.35 -0.84
N ALA A 308 4.26 13.20 -1.86
CA ALA A 308 5.35 13.35 -2.81
C ALA A 308 6.61 13.93 -2.14
N LYS A 309 6.44 14.93 -1.28
CA LYS A 309 7.52 15.48 -0.43
C LYS A 309 8.12 14.42 0.49
N ASP A 310 7.27 13.60 1.14
CA ASP A 310 7.74 12.50 2.00
C ASP A 310 8.55 11.46 1.22
N MET A 311 8.32 11.32 -0.09
CA MET A 311 9.01 10.38 -0.98
C MET A 311 10.17 11.01 -1.76
N GLY A 312 10.47 12.30 -1.52
CA GLY A 312 11.48 13.03 -2.28
C GLY A 312 11.16 13.13 -3.79
N ILE A 313 9.87 13.12 -4.15
CA ILE A 313 9.38 13.28 -5.53
C ILE A 313 8.86 14.70 -5.73
N GLU A 314 9.39 15.38 -6.74
CA GLU A 314 8.85 16.64 -7.25
C GLU A 314 7.71 16.34 -8.23
N LEU A 315 6.51 16.86 -7.92
CA LEU A 315 5.35 16.78 -8.82
C LEU A 315 5.46 17.90 -9.87
N GLN A 316 5.78 17.54 -11.11
CA GLN A 316 5.80 18.50 -12.22
C GLN A 316 4.38 18.80 -12.69
N LEU A 317 3.83 19.92 -12.24
CA LEU A 317 2.42 20.32 -12.41
C LEU A 317 1.93 20.32 -13.86
N GLN A 318 2.75 20.84 -14.78
CA GLN A 318 2.41 20.97 -16.20
C GLN A 318 2.13 19.62 -16.88
N SER A 319 2.51 18.50 -16.26
CA SER A 319 2.29 17.17 -16.79
C SER A 319 0.94 16.56 -16.41
N ILE A 320 0.23 17.09 -15.40
CA ILE A 320 -0.93 16.40 -14.82
C ILE A 320 -2.21 16.78 -15.55
N ARG A 321 -3.01 15.77 -15.94
CA ARG A 321 -4.35 15.92 -16.53
C ARG A 321 -5.36 15.13 -15.71
N SER A 322 -6.42 15.76 -15.19
CA SER A 322 -7.47 15.08 -14.40
C SER A 322 -8.81 15.08 -15.11
N LEU A 323 -9.61 14.03 -14.89
CA LEU A 323 -11.00 13.97 -15.33
C LEU A 323 -11.86 14.90 -14.48
N ARG A 324 -12.29 16.01 -15.10
CA ARG A 324 -13.17 16.99 -14.46
C ARG A 324 -14.59 16.90 -14.92
N LEU A 325 -15.50 17.08 -13.97
CA LEU A 325 -16.91 17.27 -14.23
C LEU A 325 -17.10 18.62 -14.93
N VAL A 326 -17.57 18.58 -16.17
CA VAL A 326 -18.00 19.75 -16.92
C VAL A 326 -19.53 19.70 -16.97
N ARG A 327 -20.17 20.61 -16.25
CA ARG A 327 -21.62 20.78 -16.30
C ARG A 327 -22.00 21.23 -17.70
N GLY A 328 -22.72 20.39 -18.44
CA GLY A 328 -23.32 20.74 -19.72
C GLY A 328 -24.83 20.83 -19.56
N CYS A 329 -25.43 21.98 -19.89
CA CYS A 329 -26.84 21.99 -20.26
C CYS A 329 -26.96 21.20 -21.57
N SER A 330 -27.81 20.17 -21.57
CA SER A 330 -28.40 19.60 -22.79
C SER A 330 -28.86 20.76 -23.68
N ASP A 331 -28.51 20.81 -24.96
CA ASP A 331 -29.29 20.09 -25.94
C ASP A 331 -28.50 19.72 -27.22
N ASN A 332 -28.78 18.50 -27.70
CA ASN A 332 -28.65 18.03 -29.08
C ASN A 332 -27.29 17.60 -29.67
N GLY A 333 -26.16 17.75 -28.97
CA GLY A 333 -24.84 17.43 -29.57
C GLY A 333 -24.08 16.19 -29.07
N LEU A 334 -24.31 15.71 -27.84
CA LEU A 334 -23.46 14.69 -27.22
C LEU A 334 -24.05 13.28 -27.34
N ARG A 335 -23.79 12.61 -28.47
CA ARG A 335 -24.05 11.17 -28.67
C ARG A 335 -22.87 10.26 -28.31
N ASP A 336 -21.85 10.77 -27.63
CA ASP A 336 -20.64 9.99 -27.37
C ASP A 336 -20.68 9.29 -26.01
N THR A 337 -20.92 7.98 -26.08
CA THR A 337 -20.78 6.95 -25.04
C THR A 337 -21.34 7.27 -23.65
N SER A 338 -22.51 6.71 -23.36
CA SER A 338 -23.11 6.71 -22.03
C SER A 338 -22.40 5.71 -21.11
N PHE A 339 -21.99 6.16 -19.92
CA PHE A 339 -21.62 5.29 -18.82
C PHE A 339 -22.82 5.13 -17.87
N SER A 340 -23.37 3.91 -17.77
CA SER A 340 -24.40 3.59 -16.77
C SER A 340 -23.73 3.15 -15.47
N GLY A 341 -23.51 4.09 -14.56
CA GLY A 341 -23.26 3.76 -13.16
C GLY A 341 -24.57 3.55 -12.42
N PRO A 342 -24.58 2.82 -11.28
CA PRO A 342 -25.79 2.62 -10.47
C PRO A 342 -26.37 3.91 -9.83
N MET A 343 -25.86 5.10 -10.15
CA MET A 343 -26.28 6.37 -9.54
C MET A 343 -26.40 7.59 -10.48
N ASP A 344 -25.95 7.58 -11.74
CA ASP A 344 -26.22 8.65 -12.72
C ASP A 344 -25.64 8.28 -14.10
N TRP A 345 -26.25 8.78 -15.18
CA TRP A 345 -25.71 8.65 -16.54
C TRP A 345 -24.55 9.63 -16.70
N VAL A 346 -23.34 9.11 -16.61
CA VAL A 346 -22.12 9.88 -16.79
C VAL A 346 -21.68 9.76 -18.24
N PHE A 347 -21.37 10.86 -18.91
CA PHE A 347 -20.82 10.85 -20.27
C PHE A 347 -19.33 11.14 -20.19
N LEU A 348 -18.52 10.25 -20.77
CA LEU A 348 -17.09 10.44 -20.90
C LEU A 348 -16.79 10.67 -22.38
N ARG A 349 -16.00 11.70 -22.69
CA ARG A 349 -15.54 11.88 -24.07
C ARG A 349 -14.79 10.64 -24.53
N THR A 350 -15.12 10.19 -25.73
CA THR A 350 -14.50 8.98 -26.31
C THR A 350 -12.98 9.12 -26.39
N PHE A 351 -12.46 10.31 -26.72
CA PHE A 351 -11.04 10.63 -26.68
C PHE A 351 -10.37 10.42 -25.32
N ASP A 352 -10.99 10.91 -24.24
CA ASP A 352 -10.43 10.82 -22.89
C ASP A 352 -10.40 9.37 -22.40
N LYS A 353 -11.45 8.60 -22.73
CA LYS A 353 -11.47 7.15 -22.55
C LYS A 353 -10.32 6.48 -23.29
N HIS A 354 -10.12 6.81 -24.56
CA HIS A 354 -9.05 6.25 -25.39
C HIS A 354 -7.66 6.61 -24.86
N SER A 355 -7.46 7.84 -24.39
CA SER A 355 -6.21 8.30 -23.80
C SER A 355 -5.85 7.52 -22.52
N MET A 356 -6.82 7.32 -21.63
CA MET A 356 -6.65 6.51 -20.41
C MET A 356 -6.32 5.04 -20.74
N VAL A 357 -7.01 4.46 -21.73
CA VAL A 357 -6.75 3.09 -22.16
C VAL A 357 -5.38 2.96 -22.81
N LEU A 358 -4.98 3.91 -23.63
CA LEU A 358 -3.65 3.96 -24.22
C LEU A 358 -2.57 3.97 -23.13
N ALA A 359 -2.74 4.83 -22.13
CA ALA A 359 -1.83 4.89 -20.99
C ALA A 359 -1.75 3.55 -20.23
N LEU A 360 -2.89 2.86 -20.05
CA LEU A 360 -2.93 1.51 -19.46
C LEU A 360 -2.19 0.47 -20.32
N LEU A 361 -2.37 0.51 -21.64
CA LEU A 361 -1.71 -0.43 -22.57
C LEU A 361 -0.19 -0.26 -22.58
N GLN A 362 0.28 0.96 -22.34
CA GLN A 362 1.70 1.32 -22.30
C GLN A 362 2.39 0.97 -20.97
N LEU A 363 1.64 0.71 -19.90
CA LEU A 363 2.22 0.32 -18.62
C LEU A 363 3.05 -0.96 -18.74
N ASP A 364 4.23 -0.95 -18.11
CA ASP A 364 5.12 -2.11 -18.06
C ASP A 364 4.73 -3.07 -16.94
N PHE A 365 3.57 -3.71 -17.05
CA PHE A 365 3.11 -4.66 -16.03
C PHE A 365 4.11 -5.79 -15.81
N THR A 366 4.25 -6.15 -14.54
CA THR A 366 4.95 -7.33 -14.06
C THR A 366 3.92 -8.39 -13.62
N PRO A 367 4.34 -9.66 -13.43
CA PRO A 367 3.46 -10.68 -12.88
C PRO A 367 3.06 -10.37 -11.43
N GLN A 368 3.66 -9.36 -10.81
CA GLN A 368 3.29 -8.88 -9.50
C GLN A 368 2.23 -7.80 -9.62
N SER A 369 1.14 -7.98 -8.88
CA SER A 369 0.13 -6.95 -8.67
C SER A 369 0.78 -5.67 -8.13
N PHE A 370 0.13 -4.53 -8.35
CA PHE A 370 0.54 -3.23 -7.84
C PHE A 370 -0.58 -2.60 -7.00
N LEU A 371 -0.22 -1.62 -6.17
CA LEU A 371 -1.19 -0.80 -5.45
C LEU A 371 -1.69 0.30 -6.39
N CYS A 372 -3.00 0.49 -6.45
CA CYS A 372 -3.65 1.47 -7.29
C CYS A 372 -4.63 2.30 -6.47
N GLY A 373 -4.65 3.60 -6.73
CA GLY A 373 -5.68 4.52 -6.24
C GLY A 373 -7.07 3.95 -6.50
N TRP A 374 -7.94 4.03 -5.50
CA TRP A 374 -9.27 3.44 -5.56
C TRP A 374 -10.10 4.01 -6.71
N ASP A 375 -10.01 5.32 -6.95
CA ASP A 375 -10.79 5.99 -7.98
C ASP A 375 -10.36 5.54 -9.38
N LEU A 376 -9.06 5.31 -9.60
CA LEU A 376 -8.54 4.84 -10.89
C LEU A 376 -8.97 3.39 -11.16
N LEU A 377 -8.93 2.55 -10.12
CA LEU A 377 -9.43 1.19 -10.20
C LEU A 377 -10.94 1.17 -10.52
N LEU A 378 -11.71 2.03 -9.85
CA LEU A 378 -13.15 2.15 -10.05
C LEU A 378 -13.47 2.70 -11.44
N PHE A 379 -12.72 3.68 -11.92
CA PHE A 379 -12.85 4.25 -13.26
C PHE A 379 -12.75 3.17 -14.32
N PHE A 380 -11.71 2.34 -14.30
CA PHE A 380 -11.56 1.29 -15.29
C PHE A 380 -12.57 0.16 -15.12
N LYS A 381 -12.90 -0.24 -13.88
CA LYS A 381 -13.95 -1.25 -13.63
C LYS A 381 -15.31 -0.83 -14.19
N LYS A 382 -15.56 0.48 -14.19
CA LYS A 382 -16.75 1.12 -14.75
C LYS A 382 -16.63 1.19 -16.27
N THR A 383 -15.63 1.90 -16.78
CA THR A 383 -15.54 2.25 -18.22
C THR A 383 -15.17 1.09 -19.13
N LEU A 384 -14.52 0.06 -18.60
CA LEU A 384 -14.07 -1.10 -19.35
C LEU A 384 -14.87 -2.36 -18.99
N PRO A 385 -14.92 -3.33 -19.92
CA PRO A 385 -15.61 -4.59 -19.71
C PRO A 385 -15.13 -5.35 -18.47
N SER A 386 -16.07 -5.75 -17.61
CA SER A 386 -15.76 -6.50 -16.38
C SER A 386 -15.13 -7.86 -16.65
N SER A 387 -15.48 -8.49 -17.77
CA SER A 387 -14.84 -9.68 -18.31
C SER A 387 -14.67 -9.53 -19.81
N LEU A 388 -13.55 -10.05 -20.32
CA LEU A 388 -13.33 -10.20 -21.74
C LEU A 388 -13.60 -11.64 -22.13
N ASP A 389 -14.17 -11.82 -23.31
CA ASP A 389 -14.43 -13.15 -23.85
C ASP A 389 -13.09 -13.87 -24.12
N GLY A 390 -12.92 -15.05 -23.52
CA GLY A 390 -11.78 -15.93 -23.78
C GLY A 390 -11.69 -16.42 -25.22
N ALA A 391 -12.71 -16.17 -26.06
CA ALA A 391 -12.69 -16.41 -27.49
C ALA A 391 -11.45 -15.83 -28.19
N ILE A 392 -10.93 -14.68 -27.75
CA ILE A 392 -9.73 -14.10 -28.37
C ILE A 392 -8.49 -15.02 -28.28
N LEU A 393 -8.38 -15.79 -27.20
CA LEU A 393 -7.30 -16.77 -27.02
C LEU A 393 -7.42 -17.90 -28.05
N HIS A 394 -8.63 -18.45 -28.20
CA HIS A 394 -8.91 -19.50 -29.19
C HIS A 394 -8.70 -19.01 -30.62
N ARG A 395 -9.19 -17.80 -30.93
CA ARG A 395 -9.02 -17.20 -32.27
C ARG A 395 -7.58 -16.95 -32.62
N THR A 396 -6.77 -16.54 -31.64
CA THR A 396 -5.34 -16.38 -31.88
C THR A 396 -4.70 -17.73 -32.19
N LEU A 397 -5.03 -18.80 -31.46
CA LEU A 397 -4.51 -20.15 -31.76
C LEU A 397 -4.82 -20.63 -33.18
N ASP A 398 -5.99 -20.31 -33.71
CA ASP A 398 -6.43 -20.68 -35.07
C ASP A 398 -5.56 -20.01 -36.16
N ILE A 399 -5.08 -18.78 -35.91
CA ILE A 399 -4.35 -17.98 -36.89
C ILE A 399 -2.82 -18.06 -36.75
N ILE A 400 -2.28 -18.72 -35.72
CA ILE A 400 -0.83 -18.76 -35.47
C ILE A 400 -0.06 -19.26 -36.70
N ASN A 401 -0.60 -20.24 -37.43
CA ASN A 401 0.05 -20.76 -38.63
C ASN A 401 0.06 -19.75 -39.81
N ARG A 402 -0.72 -18.67 -39.73
CA ARG A 402 -0.78 -17.59 -40.72
C ARG A 402 0.13 -16.43 -40.36
N LEU A 403 0.43 -16.26 -39.07
CA LEU A 403 1.50 -15.38 -38.63
C LEU A 403 2.79 -16.01 -39.16
N GLN A 404 3.56 -15.29 -39.98
CA GLN A 404 4.81 -15.77 -40.59
C GLN A 404 5.95 -15.91 -39.54
N LEU A 405 5.65 -16.64 -38.48
CA LEU A 405 6.50 -16.91 -37.34
C LEU A 405 7.35 -18.13 -37.63
N THR A 406 8.49 -18.19 -36.96
CA THR A 406 9.27 -19.42 -36.90
C THR A 406 8.49 -20.49 -36.12
N ASP A 407 8.80 -21.77 -36.34
CA ASP A 407 8.15 -22.87 -35.60
C ASP A 407 8.33 -22.72 -34.08
N VAL A 408 9.51 -22.26 -33.65
CA VAL A 408 9.84 -22.03 -32.24
C VAL A 408 8.97 -20.93 -31.62
N GLU A 409 8.77 -19.82 -32.33
CA GLU A 409 7.90 -18.71 -31.89
C GLU A 409 6.43 -19.14 -31.87
N SER A 410 5.98 -19.86 -32.89
CA SER A 410 4.63 -20.40 -32.98
C SER A 410 4.34 -21.35 -31.81
N GLN A 411 5.25 -22.27 -31.52
CA GLN A 411 5.14 -23.19 -30.38
C GLN A 411 5.14 -22.43 -29.04
N SER A 412 6.04 -21.45 -28.89
CA SER A 412 6.10 -20.62 -27.67
C SER A 412 4.80 -19.85 -27.43
N LEU A 413 4.21 -19.27 -28.50
CA LEU A 413 2.94 -18.55 -28.42
C LEU A 413 1.76 -19.49 -28.13
N ARG A 414 1.71 -20.66 -28.78
CA ARG A 414 0.69 -21.70 -28.50
C ARG A 414 0.74 -22.15 -27.04
N GLN A 415 1.93 -22.44 -26.54
CA GLN A 415 2.12 -22.87 -25.16
C GLN A 415 1.65 -21.79 -24.18
N ALA A 416 2.10 -20.55 -24.35
CA ALA A 416 1.74 -19.45 -23.45
C ALA A 416 0.23 -19.14 -23.47
N ILE A 417 -0.44 -19.23 -24.62
CA ILE A 417 -1.90 -19.09 -24.70
C ILE A 417 -2.60 -20.26 -23.98
N GLY A 418 -2.11 -21.49 -24.17
CA GLY A 418 -2.65 -22.67 -23.50
C GLY A 418 -2.56 -22.58 -21.98
N GLU A 419 -1.42 -22.13 -21.44
CA GLU A 419 -1.22 -21.87 -20.00
C GLU A 419 -2.25 -20.87 -19.47
N VAL A 420 -2.44 -19.73 -20.14
CA VAL A 420 -3.44 -18.72 -19.76
C VAL A 420 -4.86 -19.28 -19.81
N GLN A 421 -5.21 -20.07 -20.83
CA GLN A 421 -6.54 -20.68 -20.94
C GLN A 421 -6.85 -21.63 -19.78
N VAL A 422 -5.89 -22.49 -19.43
CA VAL A 422 -6.02 -23.43 -18.30
C VAL A 422 -6.14 -22.67 -16.98
N ASP A 423 -5.26 -21.70 -16.74
CA ASP A 423 -5.22 -20.98 -15.48
C ASP A 423 -6.45 -20.08 -15.28
N VAL A 424 -6.89 -19.36 -16.32
CA VAL A 424 -8.10 -18.51 -16.24
C VAL A 424 -9.36 -19.34 -16.08
N ALA A 425 -9.43 -20.54 -16.68
CA ALA A 425 -10.58 -21.43 -16.55
C ALA A 425 -10.65 -22.11 -15.18
N THR A 426 -9.50 -22.49 -14.61
CA THR A 426 -9.42 -23.24 -13.34
C THR A 426 -9.45 -22.33 -12.12
N LEU A 427 -8.84 -21.16 -12.19
CA LEU A 427 -8.66 -20.27 -11.05
C LEU A 427 -9.65 -19.12 -11.11
N ARG A 428 -10.61 -19.10 -10.18
CA ARG A 428 -11.51 -17.97 -10.01
C ARG A 428 -10.79 -16.84 -9.28
N GLY A 429 -10.53 -15.75 -10.00
CA GLY A 429 -10.07 -14.49 -9.41
C GLY A 429 -8.56 -14.26 -9.48
N ARG A 430 -8.04 -13.45 -8.56
CA ARG A 430 -6.66 -12.97 -8.54
C ARG A 430 -5.73 -14.09 -8.07
N SER A 431 -5.12 -14.82 -9.01
CA SER A 431 -4.08 -15.80 -8.71
C SER A 431 -2.73 -15.36 -9.25
N ARG A 432 -1.67 -15.59 -8.47
CA ARG A 432 -0.27 -15.35 -8.91
C ARG A 432 0.10 -16.23 -10.10
N THR A 433 -0.46 -17.45 -10.19
CA THR A 433 -0.28 -18.35 -11.32
C THR A 433 -0.84 -17.74 -12.61
N VAL A 434 -2.08 -17.24 -12.56
CA VAL A 434 -2.71 -16.54 -13.68
C VAL A 434 -1.86 -15.34 -14.12
N MET A 435 -1.39 -14.53 -13.17
CA MET A 435 -0.55 -13.37 -13.47
C MET A 435 0.80 -13.75 -14.10
N LYS A 436 1.41 -14.85 -13.65
CA LYS A 436 2.65 -15.39 -14.24
C LYS A 436 2.43 -15.86 -15.68
N SER A 437 1.35 -16.58 -15.94
CA SER A 437 1.01 -17.05 -17.30
C SER A 437 0.67 -15.88 -18.23
N LEU A 438 -0.04 -14.87 -17.74
CA LEU A 438 -0.30 -13.62 -18.49
C LEU A 438 0.99 -12.86 -18.79
N ASP A 439 1.91 -12.74 -17.83
CA ASP A 439 3.21 -12.11 -18.04
C ASP A 439 4.08 -12.89 -19.04
N ASN A 440 4.10 -14.23 -18.96
CA ASN A 440 4.77 -15.08 -19.93
C ASN A 440 4.25 -14.84 -21.35
N LEU A 441 2.91 -14.80 -21.52
CA LEU A 441 2.28 -14.48 -22.79
C LEU A 441 2.63 -13.07 -23.26
N ASN A 442 2.60 -12.06 -22.37
CA ASN A 442 3.02 -10.69 -22.67
C ASN A 442 4.49 -10.60 -23.12
N LYS A 443 5.39 -11.37 -22.51
CA LYS A 443 6.81 -11.47 -22.92
C LYS A 443 6.97 -12.09 -24.30
N VAL A 444 6.20 -13.14 -24.62
CA VAL A 444 6.19 -13.73 -25.97
C VAL A 444 5.71 -12.68 -26.97
N MET A 445 4.57 -12.04 -26.73
CA MET A 445 4.01 -11.01 -27.62
C MET A 445 4.99 -9.86 -27.84
N ARG A 446 5.64 -9.35 -26.78
CA ARG A 446 6.65 -8.28 -26.91
C ARG A 446 7.83 -8.68 -27.78
N ARG A 447 8.33 -9.92 -27.66
CA ARG A 447 9.42 -10.42 -28.52
C ARG A 447 8.98 -10.42 -29.99
N LEU A 448 7.75 -10.82 -30.26
CA LEU A 448 7.18 -10.79 -31.61
C LEU A 448 7.02 -9.35 -32.12
N SER A 449 6.54 -8.42 -31.28
CA SER A 449 6.38 -7.00 -31.64
C SER A 449 7.73 -6.30 -31.90
N ILE A 450 8.78 -6.58 -31.11
CA ILE A 450 10.11 -5.99 -31.30
C ILE A 450 10.70 -6.39 -32.66
N ARG A 451 10.51 -7.66 -33.07
CA ARG A 451 10.99 -8.15 -34.37
C ARG A 451 10.32 -7.45 -35.54
N GLU A 452 9.04 -7.12 -35.42
CA GLU A 452 8.32 -6.38 -36.46
C GLU A 452 8.73 -4.90 -36.58
N LYS A 453 9.71 -4.43 -35.78
CA LYS A 453 10.19 -3.03 -35.77
C LYS A 453 9.06 -2.01 -35.69
N ASP A 454 8.11 -2.25 -34.79
CA ASP A 454 7.50 -1.25 -33.89
C ASP A 454 6.19 -1.81 -33.35
N LEU A 455 5.91 -1.52 -32.07
CA LEU A 455 4.56 -1.45 -31.55
C LEU A 455 3.90 -0.22 -32.19
N MET A 456 3.61 -0.36 -33.48
CA MET A 456 3.06 0.68 -34.33
C MET A 456 1.80 1.25 -33.65
N PRO A 457 1.60 2.57 -33.61
CA PRO A 457 0.39 3.25 -33.12
C PRO A 457 -0.92 2.54 -33.50
N GLU A 458 -0.94 1.92 -34.67
CA GLU A 458 -1.99 1.11 -35.28
C GLU A 458 -2.36 -0.11 -34.42
N THR A 459 -1.37 -0.82 -33.87
CA THR A 459 -1.63 -1.97 -32.97
C THR A 459 -2.20 -1.49 -31.64
N GLN A 460 -1.70 -0.37 -31.11
CA GLN A 460 -2.26 0.24 -29.90
C GLN A 460 -3.69 0.72 -30.14
N ALA A 461 -3.98 1.30 -31.31
CA ALA A 461 -5.32 1.69 -31.74
C ALA A 461 -6.30 0.50 -31.74
N MET A 462 -5.90 -0.65 -32.30
CA MET A 462 -6.73 -1.86 -32.25
C MET A 462 -6.96 -2.35 -30.81
N GLY A 463 -5.93 -2.29 -29.97
CA GLY A 463 -6.04 -2.62 -28.55
C GLY A 463 -7.00 -1.69 -27.79
N ILE A 464 -6.96 -0.40 -28.08
CA ILE A 464 -7.90 0.59 -27.53
C ILE A 464 -9.33 0.22 -27.93
N LEU A 465 -9.59 0.05 -29.24
CA LEU A 465 -10.92 -0.29 -29.74
C LEU A 465 -11.44 -1.61 -29.16
N TYR A 466 -10.57 -2.61 -28.97
CA TYR A 466 -10.93 -3.88 -28.35
C TYR A 466 -11.42 -3.72 -26.91
N LEU A 467 -10.82 -2.81 -26.13
CA LEU A 467 -11.22 -2.54 -24.75
C LEU A 467 -12.39 -1.57 -24.65
N THR A 468 -12.54 -0.63 -25.58
CA THR A 468 -13.52 0.46 -25.47
C THR A 468 -14.79 0.28 -26.28
N ASN A 469 -14.78 -0.54 -27.33
CA ASN A 469 -15.87 -0.69 -28.28
C ASN A 469 -16.38 -2.15 -28.35
N ASP A 470 -17.60 -2.37 -27.89
CA ASP A 470 -18.22 -3.70 -27.84
C ASP A 470 -18.49 -4.28 -29.24
N GLU A 471 -18.85 -3.44 -30.21
CA GLU A 471 -19.11 -3.90 -31.59
C GLU A 471 -17.83 -4.36 -32.28
N PHE A 472 -16.73 -3.61 -32.15
CA PHE A 472 -15.41 -3.99 -32.64
C PHE A 472 -15.01 -5.35 -32.06
N ARG A 473 -15.10 -5.50 -30.74
CA ARG A 473 -14.77 -6.75 -30.07
C ARG A 473 -15.65 -7.91 -30.55
N LYS A 474 -16.96 -7.70 -30.66
CA LYS A 474 -17.89 -8.71 -31.20
C LYS A 474 -17.48 -9.13 -32.61
N ARG A 475 -17.12 -8.19 -33.50
CA ARG A 475 -16.69 -8.49 -34.87
C ARG A 475 -15.34 -9.19 -34.96
N VAL A 476 -14.42 -8.86 -34.07
CA VAL A 476 -13.11 -9.53 -33.99
C VAL A 476 -13.25 -10.95 -33.41
N ALA A 477 -14.10 -11.13 -32.39
CA ALA A 477 -14.32 -12.44 -31.75
C ALA A 477 -15.23 -13.37 -32.58
N LEU A 478 -16.29 -12.81 -33.17
CA LEU A 478 -17.27 -13.51 -34.00
C LEU A 478 -16.77 -13.54 -35.45
N LYS A 479 -16.40 -14.74 -35.89
CA LYS A 479 -16.67 -15.26 -37.25
C LYS A 479 -15.73 -14.99 -38.42
N TYR A 480 -14.58 -14.34 -38.28
CA TYR A 480 -13.55 -14.45 -39.35
C TYR A 480 -12.79 -15.80 -39.35
N SER A 481 -13.04 -16.67 -38.36
CA SER A 481 -12.43 -18.00 -38.23
C SER A 481 -13.44 -19.13 -38.00
N ALA A 482 -14.75 -18.92 -38.20
CA ALA A 482 -15.70 -20.03 -38.04
C ALA A 482 -15.48 -21.04 -39.17
N PRO A 483 -15.13 -22.31 -38.89
CA PRO A 483 -15.25 -23.35 -39.91
C PRO A 483 -16.73 -23.42 -40.32
N PRO A 484 -17.03 -23.61 -41.62
CA PRO A 484 -18.40 -23.71 -42.10
C PRO A 484 -19.16 -24.75 -41.26
N ALA A 485 -20.40 -24.43 -40.91
CA ALA A 485 -21.22 -25.24 -40.02
C ALA A 485 -21.17 -26.73 -40.42
N ARG A 486 -20.92 -27.60 -39.43
CA ARG A 486 -20.95 -29.07 -39.56
C ARG A 486 -22.26 -29.48 -40.24
N GLY A 487 -22.19 -29.76 -41.54
CA GLY A 487 -23.36 -30.02 -42.39
C GLY A 487 -23.06 -29.86 -43.87
N VAL A 488 -22.15 -28.95 -44.24
CA VAL A 488 -21.64 -28.83 -45.63
C VAL A 488 -20.27 -29.49 -45.72
N ALA A 489 -20.25 -30.80 -45.46
CA ALA A 489 -19.08 -31.63 -45.69
C ALA A 489 -19.12 -32.11 -47.15
N ARG A 490 -18.24 -31.57 -48.00
CA ARG A 490 -17.50 -32.24 -49.09
C ARG A 490 -16.96 -31.16 -50.03
N ASN A 491 -15.63 -31.13 -50.20
CA ASN A 491 -14.88 -30.35 -51.18
C ASN A 491 -14.55 -28.89 -50.80
N TYR A 492 -13.93 -28.68 -49.63
CA TYR A 492 -13.37 -27.38 -49.23
C TYR A 492 -11.83 -27.38 -49.08
N SER A 493 -11.14 -28.25 -49.82
CA SER A 493 -9.66 -28.27 -49.87
C SER A 493 -9.07 -27.17 -50.77
N ASP A 494 -9.88 -26.49 -51.59
CA ASP A 494 -9.41 -25.49 -52.58
C ASP A 494 -9.55 -24.02 -52.12
N PHE A 495 -10.03 -23.76 -50.90
CA PHE A 495 -10.06 -22.40 -50.33
C PHE A 495 -8.73 -22.02 -49.63
N THR A 496 -7.60 -22.45 -50.20
CA THR A 496 -6.25 -22.05 -49.74
C THR A 496 -5.92 -20.59 -50.08
N THR A 497 -6.71 -19.94 -50.95
CA THR A 497 -6.61 -18.49 -51.23
C THR A 497 -7.67 -17.67 -50.49
N HIS A 498 -7.86 -17.93 -49.19
CA HIS A 498 -8.59 -16.97 -48.36
C HIS A 498 -7.78 -15.69 -48.25
N GLN A 499 -8.11 -14.72 -49.11
CA GLN A 499 -7.62 -13.35 -49.02
C GLN A 499 -7.77 -12.87 -47.58
N GLU A 500 -6.65 -12.55 -46.95
CA GLU A 500 -6.64 -12.13 -45.55
C GLU A 500 -7.47 -10.85 -45.41
N VAL A 501 -8.40 -10.85 -44.47
CA VAL A 501 -9.23 -9.69 -44.19
C VAL A 501 -8.31 -8.56 -43.70
N THR A 502 -8.28 -7.46 -44.44
CA THR A 502 -7.45 -6.29 -44.09
C THR A 502 -8.31 -5.19 -43.49
N PHE A 503 -7.96 -4.77 -42.28
CA PHE A 503 -8.51 -3.58 -41.64
C PHE A 503 -7.83 -2.37 -42.25
N ILE A 504 -8.57 -1.29 -42.47
CA ILE A 504 -8.04 -0.07 -43.07
C ILE A 504 -8.05 1.01 -42.00
N ILE A 505 -6.88 1.50 -41.66
CA ILE A 505 -6.68 2.61 -40.73
C ILE A 505 -6.39 3.85 -41.58
N ASP A 506 -7.22 4.88 -41.42
CA ASP A 506 -7.06 6.17 -42.09
C ASP A 506 -6.82 7.24 -41.01
N PRO A 507 -5.55 7.45 -40.58
CA PRO A 507 -5.23 8.42 -39.53
C PRO A 507 -5.61 9.86 -39.93
N SER A 508 -5.63 10.15 -41.24
CA SER A 508 -5.98 11.48 -41.73
C SER A 508 -7.45 11.84 -41.50
N LYS A 509 -8.31 10.82 -41.44
CA LYS A 509 -9.75 10.96 -41.18
C LYS A 509 -10.16 10.52 -39.79
N ASP A 510 -9.22 10.12 -38.94
CA ASP A 510 -9.50 9.57 -37.62
C ASP A 510 -10.49 8.39 -37.65
N VAL A 511 -10.40 7.53 -38.67
CA VAL A 511 -11.34 6.41 -38.87
C VAL A 511 -10.61 5.08 -39.06
N VAL A 512 -11.08 4.07 -38.33
CA VAL A 512 -10.77 2.66 -38.55
C VAL A 512 -11.94 2.01 -39.27
N ARG A 513 -11.71 1.52 -40.49
CA ARG A 513 -12.70 0.80 -41.28
C ARG A 513 -12.52 -0.69 -41.08
N ILE A 514 -13.58 -1.33 -40.60
CA ILE A 514 -13.67 -2.79 -40.58
C ILE A 514 -14.37 -3.20 -41.88
N PRO A 515 -13.71 -4.00 -42.74
CA PRO A 515 -14.33 -4.46 -43.98
C PRO A 515 -15.62 -5.24 -43.68
N ALA A 516 -16.56 -5.16 -44.61
CA ALA A 516 -17.74 -6.03 -44.57
C ALA A 516 -17.30 -7.49 -44.71
N HIS A 517 -18.08 -8.40 -44.14
CA HIS A 517 -17.84 -9.82 -44.36
C HIS A 517 -17.95 -10.16 -45.85
N PRO A 518 -17.16 -11.12 -46.37
CA PRO A 518 -17.39 -11.65 -47.71
C PRO A 518 -18.81 -12.21 -47.83
N GLU A 519 -19.41 -12.08 -49.02
CA GLU A 519 -20.73 -12.66 -49.30
C GLU A 519 -20.74 -14.16 -49.00
N PRO A 520 -21.86 -14.70 -48.47
CA PRO A 520 -23.19 -14.08 -48.31
C PRO A 520 -23.40 -13.33 -46.98
N LEU A 521 -22.40 -13.25 -46.10
CA LEU A 521 -22.55 -12.70 -44.75
C LEU A 521 -22.51 -11.15 -44.68
N ALA A 522 -22.16 -10.49 -45.79
CA ALA A 522 -22.10 -9.02 -45.90
C ALA A 522 -23.40 -8.32 -45.45
N SER A 523 -24.56 -8.93 -45.73
CA SER A 523 -25.88 -8.39 -45.36
C SER A 523 -26.14 -8.38 -43.86
N MET A 524 -25.56 -9.33 -43.13
CA MET A 524 -25.71 -9.44 -41.67
C MET A 524 -24.68 -8.59 -40.91
N PHE A 525 -23.53 -8.35 -41.53
CA PHE A 525 -22.41 -7.61 -40.95
C PHE A 525 -21.87 -6.57 -41.95
N PRO A 526 -22.60 -5.45 -42.15
CA PRO A 526 -22.13 -4.37 -43.01
C PRO A 526 -20.83 -3.80 -42.46
N GLY A 527 -19.97 -3.25 -43.32
CA GLY A 527 -18.73 -2.59 -42.91
C GLY A 527 -19.02 -1.50 -41.88
N ILE A 528 -18.12 -1.31 -40.91
CA ILE A 528 -18.26 -0.25 -39.91
C ILE A 528 -17.07 0.68 -39.90
N HIS A 529 -17.39 1.93 -39.56
CA HIS A 529 -16.44 3.02 -39.39
C HIS A 529 -16.42 3.36 -37.91
N LEU A 530 -15.26 3.21 -37.29
CA LEU A 530 -15.03 3.56 -35.89
C LEU A 530 -14.13 4.78 -35.84
N SER A 531 -14.52 5.81 -35.09
CA SER A 531 -13.72 7.01 -34.92
C SER A 531 -12.65 6.82 -33.85
N LEU A 532 -11.44 7.33 -34.12
CA LEU A 532 -10.31 7.36 -33.20
C LEU A 532 -9.41 8.55 -33.54
N GLU A 533 -9.26 9.51 -32.62
CA GLU A 533 -8.43 10.72 -32.83
C GLU A 533 -6.93 10.38 -32.77
N PHE A 534 -6.31 10.04 -33.90
CA PHE A 534 -4.93 9.51 -33.95
C PHE A 534 -3.88 10.55 -33.57
N ASP A 535 -3.97 11.77 -34.13
CA ASP A 535 -2.97 12.80 -33.90
C ASP A 535 -2.84 13.14 -32.41
N ALA A 536 -3.99 13.24 -31.74
CA ALA A 536 -4.07 13.61 -30.33
C ALA A 536 -3.65 12.45 -29.40
N LEU A 537 -3.87 11.19 -29.79
CA LEU A 537 -3.48 10.02 -28.99
C LEU A 537 -2.00 9.67 -29.11
N PHE A 538 -1.42 9.79 -30.30
CA PHE A 538 -0.09 9.27 -30.60
C PHE A 538 0.97 10.36 -30.80
N ASN A 539 0.60 11.64 -30.63
CA ASN A 539 1.47 12.78 -30.86
C ASN A 539 2.21 12.69 -32.21
N ILE A 540 1.53 12.19 -33.25
CA ILE A 540 2.09 12.11 -34.59
C ILE A 540 2.19 13.54 -35.07
N LYS A 541 3.39 14.13 -34.93
CA LYS A 541 3.69 15.45 -35.50
C LYS A 541 3.48 15.31 -37.00
N ARG A 542 2.36 15.80 -37.52
CA ARG A 542 2.18 16.02 -38.94
C ARG A 542 3.28 17.01 -39.31
N ASN A 543 4.32 16.53 -39.98
CA ASN A 543 5.31 17.42 -40.56
C ASN A 543 4.58 18.28 -41.58
N GLU A 544 4.22 19.50 -41.20
CA GLU A 544 3.48 20.45 -42.03
C GLU A 544 4.22 20.71 -43.35
N ASP A 545 5.54 20.58 -43.33
CA ASP A 545 6.41 20.69 -44.52
C ASP A 545 6.23 19.57 -45.55
N SER A 546 5.61 18.44 -45.17
CA SER A 546 5.27 17.34 -46.10
C SER A 546 3.84 17.43 -46.63
N ALA A 547 2.97 18.25 -46.03
CA ALA A 547 1.56 18.36 -46.39
C ALA A 547 1.32 19.03 -47.76
N ALA A 548 2.30 19.77 -48.28
CA ALA A 548 2.18 20.47 -49.56
C ALA A 548 2.42 19.60 -50.81
N SER A 549 2.90 18.35 -50.68
CA SER A 549 3.32 17.56 -51.86
C SER A 549 2.74 16.14 -52.01
N SER A 550 1.93 15.62 -51.07
CA SER A 550 1.33 14.29 -51.23
C SER A 550 -0.17 14.26 -50.91
N THR A 551 -1.01 14.25 -51.95
CA THR A 551 -2.43 13.89 -51.89
C THR A 551 -2.67 12.38 -51.68
N ALA A 552 -1.60 11.59 -51.53
CA ALA A 552 -1.70 10.18 -51.18
C ALA A 552 -2.05 10.04 -49.70
N SER A 553 -3.34 9.94 -49.41
CA SER A 553 -3.84 9.35 -48.16
C SER A 553 -3.17 7.97 -48.00
N THR A 554 -2.20 7.88 -47.10
CA THR A 554 -1.57 6.60 -46.73
C THR A 554 -2.52 5.85 -45.83
N GLU A 555 -3.56 5.26 -46.43
CA GLU A 555 -4.38 4.24 -45.78
C GLU A 555 -3.47 3.08 -45.36
N ILE A 556 -3.39 2.84 -44.06
CA ILE A 556 -2.59 1.75 -43.50
C ILE A 556 -3.46 0.50 -43.48
N LYS A 557 -3.03 -0.54 -44.21
CA LYS A 557 -3.72 -1.83 -44.25
C LYS A 557 -3.14 -2.75 -43.20
N LEU A 558 -3.94 -3.08 -42.18
CA LEU A 558 -3.55 -3.97 -41.10
C LEU A 558 -4.22 -5.35 -41.30
N PRO A 559 -3.45 -6.42 -41.56
CA PRO A 559 -4.02 -7.76 -41.69
C PRO A 559 -4.70 -8.22 -40.39
N HIS A 560 -5.80 -8.96 -40.52
CA HIS A 560 -6.58 -9.47 -39.38
C HIS A 560 -5.73 -10.24 -38.37
N SER A 561 -4.70 -10.94 -38.82
CA SER A 561 -3.77 -11.64 -37.93
C SER A 561 -3.03 -10.70 -36.96
N LYS A 562 -2.60 -9.53 -37.43
CA LYS A 562 -2.00 -8.48 -36.59
C LYS A 562 -3.03 -7.81 -35.68
N VAL A 563 -4.26 -7.63 -36.15
CA VAL A 563 -5.37 -7.12 -35.32
C VAL A 563 -5.65 -8.06 -34.15
N LEU A 564 -5.68 -9.37 -34.39
CA LEU A 564 -5.88 -10.36 -33.33
C LEU A 564 -4.74 -10.36 -32.31
N LEU A 565 -3.49 -10.23 -32.75
CA LEU A 565 -2.35 -10.07 -31.83
C LEU A 565 -2.46 -8.80 -30.97
N ALA A 566 -2.86 -7.68 -31.56
CA ALA A 566 -3.07 -6.43 -30.84
C ALA A 566 -4.21 -6.55 -29.80
N CYS A 567 -5.33 -7.17 -30.20
CA CYS A 567 -6.45 -7.45 -29.30
C CYS A 567 -6.04 -8.41 -28.17
N LEU A 568 -5.24 -9.44 -28.47
CA LEU A 568 -4.70 -10.35 -27.47
C LEU A 568 -3.77 -9.63 -26.49
N GLN A 569 -2.94 -8.71 -26.96
CA GLN A 569 -2.11 -7.90 -26.08
C GLN A 569 -2.97 -7.05 -25.15
N ALA A 570 -4.00 -6.39 -25.68
CA ALA A 570 -4.93 -5.61 -24.87
C ALA A 570 -5.69 -6.47 -23.86
N TYR A 571 -6.11 -7.68 -24.26
CA TYR A 571 -6.71 -8.68 -23.37
C TYR A 571 -5.79 -9.01 -22.19
N VAL A 572 -4.54 -9.34 -22.47
CA VAL A 572 -3.55 -9.68 -21.44
C VAL A 572 -3.30 -8.49 -20.51
N LYS A 573 -3.06 -7.29 -21.06
CA LYS A 573 -2.85 -6.06 -20.29
C LYS A 573 -4.03 -5.75 -19.36
N TRP A 574 -5.25 -5.91 -19.85
CA TRP A 574 -6.45 -5.70 -19.05
C TRP A 574 -6.56 -6.72 -17.92
N HIS A 575 -6.35 -8.00 -18.19
CA HIS A 575 -6.39 -9.03 -17.15
C HIS A 575 -5.28 -8.83 -16.10
N MET A 576 -4.09 -8.37 -16.51
CA MET A 576 -3.03 -7.99 -15.57
C MET A 576 -3.47 -6.79 -14.70
N TRP A 577 -4.11 -5.78 -15.28
CA TRP A 577 -4.66 -4.64 -14.54
C TRP A 577 -5.73 -5.07 -13.51
N GLN A 578 -6.58 -6.04 -13.83
CA GLN A 578 -7.58 -6.58 -12.90
C GLN A 578 -6.93 -7.21 -11.64
N GLY A 579 -5.65 -7.58 -11.74
CA GLY A 579 -4.81 -8.02 -10.62
C GLY A 579 -4.41 -6.92 -9.64
N ALA A 580 -4.67 -5.63 -9.92
CA ALA A 580 -4.30 -4.51 -9.06
C ALA A 580 -5.02 -4.52 -7.69
N PHE A 581 -4.28 -4.14 -6.65
CA PHE A 581 -4.78 -3.99 -5.28
C PHE A 581 -5.20 -2.54 -5.00
N SER A 582 -6.22 -2.35 -4.16
CA SER A 582 -6.58 -1.01 -3.70
C SER A 582 -5.52 -0.49 -2.74
N SER A 583 -5.05 0.74 -2.95
CA SER A 583 -4.13 1.44 -2.05
C SER A 583 -4.76 1.88 -0.73
N LYS A 584 -6.10 1.76 -0.58
CA LYS A 584 -6.87 2.24 0.58
C LYS A 584 -6.29 1.82 1.93
N HIS A 585 -5.89 0.57 2.07
CA HIS A 585 -5.37 0.05 3.34
C HIS A 585 -4.00 0.63 3.69
N LEU A 586 -3.08 0.70 2.72
CA LEU A 586 -1.78 1.33 2.91
C LEU A 586 -1.94 2.83 3.19
N SER A 587 -2.82 3.53 2.47
CA SER A 587 -3.11 4.95 2.70
C SER A 587 -3.69 5.21 4.10
N THR A 588 -4.64 4.39 4.55
CA THR A 588 -5.19 4.48 5.91
C THR A 588 -4.12 4.16 6.97
N PHE A 589 -3.23 3.20 6.67
CA PHE A 589 -2.11 2.89 7.53
C PHE A 589 -1.09 4.05 7.59
N TYR A 590 -0.83 4.72 6.47
CA TYR A 590 0.18 5.77 6.38
C TYR A 590 -0.28 7.11 6.95
N THR A 591 -1.51 7.52 6.65
CA THR A 591 -2.08 8.84 7.00
C THR A 591 -2.09 9.14 8.50
N ARG A 592 -2.06 8.10 9.33
CA ARG A 592 -2.05 8.23 10.79
C ARG A 592 -0.65 8.05 11.40
N LEU A 593 0.40 8.04 10.60
CA LEU A 593 1.78 7.99 11.07
C LEU A 593 2.34 9.40 11.23
N ASP A 594 3.06 9.61 12.32
CA ASP A 594 3.90 10.78 12.51
C ASP A 594 5.02 10.84 11.47
N PRO A 595 5.61 12.03 11.21
CA PRO A 595 6.71 12.15 10.26
C PRO A 595 7.87 11.19 10.57
N ILE A 596 8.22 11.07 11.85
CA ILE A 596 9.18 10.08 12.35
C ILE A 596 8.43 9.09 13.23
N VAL A 597 8.59 7.80 12.92
CA VAL A 597 8.09 6.69 13.72
C VAL A 597 9.25 5.82 14.18
N TYR A 598 9.00 4.96 15.17
CA TYR A 598 10.00 4.14 15.83
C TYR A 598 9.69 2.67 15.59
N LEU A 599 10.55 1.99 14.83
CA LEU A 599 10.48 0.54 14.67
C LEU A 599 11.04 -0.13 15.93
N SER A 600 10.23 -0.97 16.57
CA SER A 600 10.60 -1.69 17.79
C SER A 600 11.58 -2.83 17.51
N ALA A 601 12.38 -3.15 18.53
CA ALA A 601 13.12 -4.40 18.59
C ALA A 601 12.18 -5.61 18.64
N LYS A 602 10.95 -5.49 19.13
CA LYS A 602 9.99 -6.60 19.10
C LYS A 602 9.41 -6.78 17.69
N ASP A 603 9.48 -7.98 17.15
CA ASP A 603 8.89 -8.36 15.88
C ASP A 603 7.38 -8.66 16.01
N ILE A 604 6.94 -9.14 17.17
CA ILE A 604 5.52 -9.35 17.52
C ILE A 604 5.03 -8.23 18.46
N PRO A 605 3.80 -7.71 18.29
CA PRO A 605 3.19 -6.86 19.31
C PRO A 605 2.95 -7.69 20.59
N ASN A 606 3.85 -7.55 21.58
CA ASN A 606 3.85 -8.39 22.80
C ASN A 606 2.67 -8.18 23.75
N GLU A 607 1.75 -7.27 23.46
CA GLU A 607 0.59 -7.00 24.31
C GLU A 607 -0.62 -6.82 23.42
N THR A 608 -1.48 -7.84 23.39
CA THR A 608 -2.87 -7.61 23.04
C THR A 608 -3.43 -6.58 24.02
N MET A 609 -4.44 -5.81 23.59
CA MET A 609 -5.15 -4.88 24.47
C MET A 609 -5.57 -5.56 25.78
N GLU A 610 -5.89 -6.86 25.72
CA GLU A 610 -6.16 -7.72 26.88
C GLU A 610 -4.98 -7.77 27.86
N GLY A 611 -3.75 -7.99 27.40
CA GLY A 611 -2.56 -7.96 28.27
C GLY A 611 -2.31 -6.59 28.91
N TRP A 612 -2.66 -5.50 28.22
CA TRP A 612 -2.60 -4.14 28.78
C TRP A 612 -3.72 -3.89 29.79
N ILE A 613 -4.94 -4.34 29.48
CA ILE A 613 -6.10 -4.27 30.37
C ILE A 613 -5.81 -5.09 31.63
N ASP A 614 -5.28 -6.31 31.52
CA ASP A 614 -4.90 -7.14 32.67
C ASP A 614 -3.82 -6.48 33.52
N LYS A 615 -2.87 -5.75 32.90
CA LYS A 615 -1.87 -4.97 33.65
C LYS A 615 -2.47 -3.76 34.34
N ILE A 616 -3.38 -3.03 33.68
CA ILE A 616 -4.11 -1.91 34.30
C ILE A 616 -4.97 -2.45 35.44
N LEU A 617 -5.70 -3.54 35.24
CA LEU A 617 -6.54 -4.18 36.25
C LEU A 617 -5.70 -4.62 37.44
N ASN A 618 -4.60 -5.34 37.21
CA ASN A 618 -3.66 -5.73 38.29
C ASN A 618 -3.05 -4.51 39.00
N ALA A 619 -2.71 -3.44 38.27
CA ALA A 619 -2.20 -2.22 38.89
C ALA A 619 -3.27 -1.52 39.73
N SER A 620 -4.50 -1.45 39.23
CA SER A 620 -5.65 -0.87 39.94
C SER A 620 -6.00 -1.68 41.20
N GLU A 621 -5.93 -3.01 41.15
CA GLU A 621 -6.15 -3.89 42.29
C GLU A 621 -5.05 -3.70 43.35
N ARG A 622 -3.79 -3.53 42.94
CA ARG A 622 -2.68 -3.21 43.86
C ARG A 622 -2.84 -1.85 44.53
N ILE A 623 -3.34 -0.84 43.80
CA ILE A 623 -3.63 0.49 44.35
C ILE A 623 -4.80 0.39 45.33
N ALA A 624 -5.88 -0.31 44.97
CA ALA A 624 -7.04 -0.53 45.84
C ALA A 624 -6.63 -1.22 47.16
N LYS A 625 -5.82 -2.27 47.08
CA LYS A 625 -5.27 -2.95 48.26
C LYS A 625 -4.33 -2.06 49.08
N GLY A 626 -3.57 -1.20 48.43
CA GLY A 626 -2.74 -0.20 49.11
C GLY A 626 -3.56 0.84 49.87
N LEU A 627 -4.69 1.27 49.30
CA LEU A 627 -5.64 2.18 49.93
C LEU A 627 -6.38 1.52 51.10
N GLU A 628 -6.75 0.24 50.98
CA GLU A 628 -7.35 -0.54 52.07
C GLU A 628 -6.39 -0.62 53.27
N ILE A 629 -5.13 -1.00 53.05
CA ILE A 629 -4.10 -1.02 54.11
C ILE A 629 -3.86 0.37 54.71
N ALA A 630 -3.89 1.42 53.90
CA ALA A 630 -3.76 2.79 54.40
C ALA A 630 -4.98 3.19 55.26
N SER A 631 -6.18 2.78 54.86
CA SER A 631 -7.40 3.03 55.63
C SER A 631 -7.41 2.30 56.97
N GLU A 632 -6.98 1.04 57.01
CA GLU A 632 -6.82 0.27 58.25
C GLU A 632 -5.85 0.95 59.21
N LYS A 633 -4.71 1.46 58.69
CA LYS A 633 -3.75 2.23 59.50
C LYS A 633 -4.30 3.56 60.02
N ILE A 634 -5.16 4.22 59.24
CA ILE A 634 -5.82 5.46 59.69
C ILE A 634 -6.79 5.15 60.83
N VAL A 635 -7.55 4.06 60.74
CA VAL A 635 -8.43 3.61 61.82
C VAL A 635 -7.62 3.24 63.07
N GLU A 636 -6.53 2.47 62.93
CA GLU A 636 -5.63 2.14 64.05
C GLU A 636 -5.03 3.38 64.72
N LEU A 637 -4.65 4.40 63.93
CA LEU A 637 -4.15 5.66 64.45
C LEU A 637 -5.24 6.47 65.16
N ALA A 638 -6.47 6.48 64.61
CA ALA A 638 -7.61 7.14 65.23
C ALA A 638 -7.98 6.50 66.58
N GLU A 639 -7.95 5.16 66.68
CA GLU A 639 -8.15 4.44 67.94
C GLU A 639 -7.08 4.79 68.97
N LYS A 640 -5.79 4.84 68.58
CA LYS A 640 -4.71 5.26 69.48
C LYS A 640 -4.83 6.70 69.96
N VAL A 641 -5.29 7.60 69.09
CA VAL A 641 -5.54 8.99 69.47
C VAL A 641 -6.70 9.07 70.46
N ALA A 642 -7.78 8.32 70.23
CA ALA A 642 -8.91 8.26 71.15
C ALA A 642 -8.51 7.69 72.52
N GLU A 643 -7.69 6.64 72.57
CA GLU A 643 -7.12 6.11 73.82
C GLU A 643 -6.31 7.18 74.56
N TYR A 644 -5.46 7.92 73.83
CA TYR A 644 -4.64 8.99 74.40
C TYR A 644 -5.49 10.16 74.94
N GLU A 645 -6.57 10.52 74.25
CA GLU A 645 -7.53 11.53 74.71
C GLU A 645 -8.29 11.08 75.97
N THR A 646 -8.65 9.79 76.07
CA THR A 646 -9.27 9.24 77.29
C THR A 646 -8.31 9.20 78.47
N ASP A 647 -7.02 8.93 78.23
CA ASP A 647 -5.99 8.99 79.28
C ASP A 647 -5.73 10.43 79.75
N LEU A 648 -5.77 11.41 78.84
CA LEU A 648 -5.64 12.83 79.20
C LEU A 648 -6.87 13.34 79.98
N ALA A 649 -8.08 12.94 79.59
CA ALA A 649 -9.32 13.32 80.26
C ALA A 649 -9.43 12.78 81.70
N GLY A 650 -8.66 11.73 82.05
CA GLY A 650 -8.57 11.21 83.41
C GLY A 650 -7.82 12.12 84.41
N THR A 651 -7.20 13.21 83.95
CA THR A 651 -6.27 14.02 84.78
C THR A 651 -6.74 15.45 85.10
N SER A 652 -7.95 15.85 84.72
CA SER A 652 -8.45 17.21 85.00
C SER A 652 -9.76 17.19 85.79
N THR A 653 -9.66 17.10 87.11
CA THR A 653 -10.70 17.57 88.04
C THR A 653 -10.49 19.04 88.38
N SER A 654 -11.60 19.78 88.51
CA SER A 654 -11.70 21.16 89.06
C SER A 654 -11.26 22.24 88.04
N GLU A 655 -12.07 23.22 87.61
CA GLU A 655 -13.00 24.10 88.32
C GLU A 655 -14.03 24.74 87.34
N ASN A 656 -15.25 24.97 87.81
CA ASN A 656 -16.24 25.85 87.16
C ASN A 656 -15.77 27.31 87.21
N PRO A 657 -16.15 28.17 86.24
CA PRO A 657 -17.18 29.15 86.58
C PRO A 657 -18.21 29.50 85.49
N THR A 658 -19.40 29.78 86.01
CA THR A 658 -20.50 30.68 85.62
C THR A 658 -20.35 31.62 84.40
N SER A 659 -21.35 31.50 83.52
CA SER A 659 -22.24 32.53 82.92
C SER A 659 -21.72 33.95 82.67
N VAL A 660 -22.01 34.50 81.47
CA VAL A 660 -22.92 35.65 81.24
C VAL A 660 -23.12 35.86 79.72
N ASN A 661 -24.38 36.20 79.38
CA ASN A 661 -24.91 36.67 78.10
C ASN A 661 -24.16 37.87 77.48
N GLU A 662 -24.17 37.98 76.15
CA GLU A 662 -24.94 38.99 75.39
C GLU A 662 -24.73 38.79 73.87
N GLY A 663 -25.80 38.93 73.08
CA GLY A 663 -25.80 38.97 71.62
C GLY A 663 -25.22 40.30 71.08
N PRO A 664 -25.46 40.70 69.81
CA PRO A 664 -26.69 40.46 69.02
C PRO A 664 -26.48 40.04 67.55
N ASP A 665 -27.60 39.60 66.97
CA ASP A 665 -28.14 39.88 65.62
C ASP A 665 -27.18 40.44 64.55
N ASP A 666 -27.10 39.76 63.40
CA ASP A 666 -27.53 40.39 62.13
C ASP A 666 -27.82 39.38 61.02
N GLU A 667 -28.68 39.83 60.12
CA GLU A 667 -29.51 39.14 59.14
C GLU A 667 -28.77 38.63 57.89
N GLY A 668 -29.41 37.68 57.18
CA GLY A 668 -29.68 37.92 55.76
C GLY A 668 -29.27 36.86 54.75
N SER A 669 -30.30 36.45 53.99
CA SER A 669 -30.30 35.94 52.60
C SER A 669 -30.06 34.44 52.34
N ASP A 670 -31.16 33.72 52.45
CA ASP A 670 -31.77 32.87 51.41
C ASP A 670 -31.10 32.89 50.01
N ASP A 671 -30.81 31.71 49.48
CA ASP A 671 -31.26 31.38 48.12
C ASP A 671 -31.38 29.86 47.94
N GLU A 672 -32.61 29.45 47.60
CA GLU A 672 -33.02 28.08 47.30
C GLU A 672 -32.64 27.71 45.85
N GLY A 673 -32.11 26.50 45.64
CA GLY A 673 -31.77 26.00 44.31
C GLY A 673 -32.05 24.51 44.19
N ALA A 674 -33.27 24.21 43.75
CA ALA A 674 -33.91 22.91 43.72
C ALA A 674 -33.19 21.81 42.91
N THR A 675 -33.32 20.60 43.46
CA THR A 675 -33.16 19.31 42.80
C THR A 675 -34.17 19.14 41.64
N ARG A 676 -33.71 18.52 40.55
CA ARG A 676 -34.61 17.98 39.53
C ARG A 676 -34.05 16.67 38.98
N GLU A 677 -34.67 15.58 39.43
CA GLU A 677 -34.77 14.33 38.71
C GLU A 677 -35.67 14.54 37.48
N ASP A 678 -35.31 13.95 36.35
CA ASP A 678 -36.28 13.54 35.33
C ASP A 678 -35.70 12.40 34.50
N ASP A 679 -36.47 11.32 34.50
CA ASP A 679 -36.35 10.13 33.68
C ASP A 679 -36.42 10.45 32.17
N ASN A 680 -35.76 9.63 31.34
CA ASN A 680 -36.43 9.07 30.17
C ASN A 680 -35.67 7.89 29.57
N ALA A 681 -36.29 6.72 29.72
CA ALA A 681 -36.11 5.58 28.84
C ALA A 681 -36.66 5.89 27.44
N SER A 682 -36.03 5.34 26.40
CA SER A 682 -36.68 5.12 25.12
C SER A 682 -36.15 3.83 24.49
N GLU A 683 -36.99 2.80 24.58
CA GLU A 683 -37.02 1.68 23.65
C GLU A 683 -37.35 2.21 22.24
N ARG A 684 -36.64 1.70 21.22
CA ARG A 684 -37.27 1.17 20.00
C ARG A 684 -36.24 0.46 19.14
N GLY A 685 -36.51 -0.82 18.91
CA GLY A 685 -35.72 -1.68 18.04
C GLY A 685 -35.90 -1.39 16.56
N SER A 686 -35.01 -1.98 15.77
CA SER A 686 -35.35 -2.43 14.43
C SER A 686 -34.44 -3.56 14.03
N ASP A 687 -35.09 -4.69 13.73
CA ASP A 687 -34.59 -5.82 12.97
C ASP A 687 -33.71 -5.42 11.78
N ARG A 688 -32.60 -6.13 11.60
CA ARG A 688 -32.22 -6.68 10.29
C ARG A 688 -31.12 -7.71 10.46
N GLY A 689 -31.53 -8.97 10.37
CA GLY A 689 -30.64 -10.10 10.29
C GLY A 689 -29.79 -10.06 9.03
N TYR A 690 -28.52 -10.44 9.17
CA TYR A 690 -27.75 -11.03 8.09
C TYR A 690 -26.95 -12.20 8.66
N LEU A 691 -27.39 -13.39 8.25
CA LEU A 691 -26.72 -14.68 8.42
C LEU A 691 -25.37 -14.66 7.69
N PHE A 692 -24.28 -14.77 8.43
CA PHE A 692 -23.03 -15.34 7.90
C PHE A 692 -22.71 -16.61 8.69
N GLY A 693 -22.84 -17.74 7.99
CA GLY A 693 -22.54 -19.06 8.51
C GLY A 693 -21.07 -19.19 8.90
N ARG A 694 -20.84 -19.57 10.16
CA ARG A 694 -19.56 -20.12 10.60
C ARG A 694 -19.50 -21.61 10.25
N PRO A 695 -18.33 -22.13 9.82
CA PRO A 695 -18.14 -23.55 9.65
C PRO A 695 -18.06 -24.26 11.01
N SER A 696 -18.78 -25.37 11.11
CA SER A 696 -18.90 -26.23 12.28
C SER A 696 -17.61 -27.01 12.56
N GLY A 697 -17.01 -26.74 13.73
CA GLY A 697 -16.06 -27.64 14.40
C GLY A 697 -16.79 -28.62 15.34
N PRO A 698 -16.15 -29.75 15.73
CA PRO A 698 -16.85 -30.92 16.26
C PRO A 698 -17.29 -30.75 17.72
N ARG A 699 -18.54 -31.17 18.01
CA ARG A 699 -19.11 -31.28 19.36
C ARG A 699 -18.43 -32.44 20.11
N MET A 700 -17.66 -32.13 21.14
CA MET A 700 -17.50 -33.03 22.29
C MET A 700 -18.59 -32.73 23.32
N GLY A 701 -19.35 -33.76 23.68
CA GLY A 701 -20.37 -33.68 24.72
C GLY A 701 -19.77 -33.62 26.11
N ARG A 702 -20.46 -32.93 27.02
CA ARG A 702 -20.26 -33.04 28.47
C ARG A 702 -21.61 -33.24 29.15
N LYS A 703 -21.70 -34.31 29.93
CA LYS A 703 -22.68 -34.48 31.01
C LYS A 703 -22.14 -33.79 32.27
N GLY A 704 -23.04 -33.26 33.07
CA GLY A 704 -22.81 -32.80 34.45
C GLY A 704 -22.85 -31.29 34.56
#